data_AF-A0A4Q7LMQ8-F1
#
_entry.id   AF-A0A4Q7LMQ8-F1
#
_cell.length_a   1.000
_cell.length_b   1.000
_cell.length_c   1.000
_cell.angle_alpha   90.00
_cell.angle_beta   90.00
_cell.angle_gamma   90.00
#
_symmetry.space_group_name_H-M   'P 1'
#
loop_
_entity.id
_entity.type
_entity.pdbx_description
1 polymer ?
#
loop_
_entity_poly.entity_id
_entity_poly.type
_entity_poly.pdbx_seq_one_letter_code
_entity_poly.pdbx_strand_id
1 'polypeptide(L)'
;MKRPTRPASPVRPLATALVGALAALAAGTAAASPSGVVISQIYGAGGNAGAVYNQDYVELHNATTVPVSVAGWSIQYASATGTGNFQATPLPDLTLQAGQYLLVTLASGANGVALPVAGDTSGTLNLSGTAGKVALVRSATALACNGGSTVCSAEQAGLIEDLVGFGTANFFETAVAPASSATLALLRAADGCTDSDSNAADFITGAPLPRHGASPALTCAGGPVNPPPPPPPPPPPPPPVEPILTPIPAIQGSGAVSTWVGQTLTTRGVVTLLTNNGYFVQDPVGDGDPLTSDGLFVFTGAAPTVTVGALLEITGRVSEFNTGAASNPATASRPVTQLVNSSARVLGSGTVNPVSISLPLDSHDALERHEGMLVDIVGSSLTVAQNFFLGRYGQLTLSAGERALTPSNVHRPGTQAIADLAAENARRFLLLDDGRTVQNPNPMPYAAADGTVRAGDRLIGSLTGVIDFGLATNANTGIALYKLHPTVAPQFERSNPRPATAPEVGGNLRVASLNVLNHFTTFTNGNTAAGASGAGCALGGVVAAANCRGASNLAEFERQREKTLQALLGLDADVVGLMEIQNEGNVAVDDLVAGLNTRAGAGSWASVPVPAEGTGSDAIRVALIYRPARVSLVGLPQSDVDAVNSRPTLIQTFAALNGERFAVAVNHLKSKGSCPTPVEDPLNIDLGDLQGCWNALRVQQAARLHDFVAAHRAATGVDDVLLVGDFNAYAQEDPVHTLAGLGWIDQVARFEPIPGTGYSYVFDGAAGRLDQALASATLSAKVTGAAEWHINADEPSVLDYNLEFRQPACASCAPDGWMPDVYRGSDHDPLRIGLSLVKQIEAPLRGNVTGTPGDDRIVGGALRNVIDAGGGDDVLIGNGGLDSLRGGAGRDVFVYERLLHAGDVIQDFVPGQDRLDLRGLLGSLGIDPDSAWAGGQLRLVRVGRDTQLRIDLDGSAGRLPALPYLTLRNVAPTGLAVERDVILK
;
A
#
# COMPACT_ATOMS: atom_id res chain seq x y z
N MET A 1 -0.60 1.79 -8.93
CA MET A 1 -0.59 3.25 -9.23
C MET A 1 0.15 3.99 -8.10
N LYS A 2 1.39 4.48 -8.29
CA LYS A 2 2.15 5.17 -7.23
C LYS A 2 1.74 6.65 -7.14
N ARG A 3 1.24 7.12 -5.98
CA ARG A 3 1.33 8.56 -5.66
C ARG A 3 2.83 8.92 -5.49
N PRO A 4 3.28 10.09 -5.97
CA PRO A 4 4.68 10.46 -5.94
C PRO A 4 5.14 10.76 -4.51
N THR A 5 6.10 9.98 -4.00
CA THR A 5 6.94 10.41 -2.87
C THR A 5 8.09 11.26 -3.41
N ARG A 6 8.16 12.53 -3.00
CA ARG A 6 9.31 13.41 -3.26
C ARG A 6 10.59 12.84 -2.62
N PRO A 7 11.78 13.07 -3.21
CA PRO A 7 13.03 12.50 -2.73
C PRO A 7 13.45 13.13 -1.39
N ALA A 8 13.79 12.29 -0.42
CA ALA A 8 14.56 12.71 0.74
C ALA A 8 15.99 13.06 0.29
N SER A 9 16.48 14.24 0.67
CA SER A 9 17.87 14.67 0.41
C SER A 9 18.87 13.76 1.14
N PRO A 10 20.08 13.54 0.58
CA PRO A 10 21.01 12.54 1.08
C PRO A 10 21.74 13.07 2.32
N VAL A 11 21.58 12.38 3.44
CA VAL A 11 22.47 12.52 4.60
C VAL A 11 23.74 11.74 4.28
N ARG A 12 24.86 12.46 4.09
CA ARG A 12 26.19 11.86 3.96
C ARG A 12 26.64 11.29 5.32
N PRO A 13 27.29 10.11 5.35
CA PRO A 13 27.85 9.55 6.57
C PRO A 13 29.20 10.22 6.84
N LEU A 14 29.39 10.73 8.07
CA LEU A 14 30.73 11.00 8.58
C LEU A 14 30.98 10.05 9.75
N ALA A 15 32.06 9.29 9.61
CA ALA A 15 32.52 8.25 10.51
C ALA A 15 32.71 8.76 11.95
N THR A 16 32.25 7.95 12.91
CA THR A 16 32.46 8.14 14.33
C THR A 16 33.90 7.74 14.68
N ALA A 17 34.77 8.72 14.93
CA ALA A 17 35.99 8.52 15.69
C ALA A 17 35.70 8.88 17.15
N LEU A 18 35.82 7.88 18.02
CA LEU A 18 35.68 7.97 19.46
C LEU A 18 36.90 8.70 20.06
N VAL A 19 36.72 9.92 20.57
CA VAL A 19 37.63 10.53 21.56
C VAL A 19 36.79 11.31 22.56
N GLY A 20 36.83 10.86 23.82
CA GLY A 20 36.24 11.59 24.93
C GLY A 20 36.99 12.88 25.24
N ALA A 21 36.24 13.94 25.47
CA ALA A 21 36.71 15.12 26.19
C ALA A 21 35.51 15.75 26.92
N LEU A 22 35.48 15.59 28.25
CA LEU A 22 34.74 16.49 29.13
C LEU A 22 35.33 17.89 28.93
N ALA A 23 34.61 18.78 28.28
CA ALA A 23 34.88 20.21 28.30
C ALA A 23 33.66 20.90 28.91
N ALA A 24 33.75 21.18 30.21
CA ALA A 24 32.88 22.15 30.85
C ALA A 24 33.14 23.52 30.18
N LEU A 25 32.23 23.97 29.31
CA LEU A 25 32.20 25.38 28.91
C LEU A 25 31.70 26.16 30.12
N ALA A 26 32.60 26.93 30.72
CA ALA A 26 32.26 27.96 31.69
C ALA A 26 31.44 29.04 30.97
N ALA A 27 30.13 29.08 31.20
CA ALA A 27 29.33 30.27 30.96
C ALA A 27 29.81 31.34 31.95
N GLY A 28 30.22 32.50 31.43
CA GLY A 28 30.51 33.65 32.28
C GLY A 28 29.23 34.13 32.96
N THR A 29 29.23 34.17 34.29
CA THR A 29 28.15 34.74 35.09
C THR A 29 28.09 36.25 34.83
N ALA A 30 27.04 36.71 34.13
CA ALA A 30 26.53 38.07 34.36
C ALA A 30 25.99 38.11 35.81
N ALA A 31 25.87 39.30 36.39
CA ALA A 31 25.29 39.48 37.73
C ALA A 31 23.92 40.15 37.58
N ALA A 32 23.08 40.07 38.62
CA ALA A 32 21.82 40.80 38.75
C ALA A 32 21.94 42.26 38.26
N SER A 33 20.85 42.79 37.69
CA SER A 33 20.84 44.06 36.95
C SER A 33 21.60 45.18 37.68
N PRO A 34 22.73 45.67 37.12
CA PRO A 34 23.59 46.64 37.80
C PRO A 34 22.92 47.96 38.18
N SER A 35 21.92 48.40 37.41
CA SER A 35 21.13 49.60 37.65
C SER A 35 19.78 49.33 38.31
N GLY A 36 19.35 48.05 38.36
CA GLY A 36 18.04 47.62 38.83
C GLY A 36 16.89 47.81 37.83
N VAL A 37 17.18 48.01 36.55
CA VAL A 37 16.19 47.94 35.46
C VAL A 37 16.23 46.54 34.85
N VAL A 38 15.11 45.83 34.95
CA VAL A 38 14.98 44.43 34.52
C VAL A 38 13.93 44.25 33.44
N ILE A 39 14.07 43.22 32.62
CA ILE A 39 13.03 42.65 31.75
C ILE A 39 12.01 41.96 32.66
N SER A 40 10.79 42.49 32.72
CA SER A 40 9.73 41.96 33.57
C SER A 40 8.76 41.03 32.84
N GLN A 41 8.61 41.17 31.52
CA GLN A 41 7.86 40.21 30.69
C GLN A 41 8.40 40.08 29.27
N ILE A 42 8.21 38.90 28.68
CA ILE A 42 8.51 38.61 27.27
C ILE A 42 7.34 37.83 26.65
N TYR A 43 6.82 38.32 25.54
CA TYR A 43 5.87 37.59 24.70
C TYR A 43 6.34 37.64 23.25
N GLY A 44 6.71 36.48 22.70
CA GLY A 44 7.35 36.36 21.39
C GLY A 44 6.51 35.62 20.34
N ALA A 45 5.20 35.53 20.53
CA ALA A 45 4.32 34.80 19.62
C ALA A 45 3.31 35.69 18.89
N GLY A 46 3.52 37.00 18.88
CA GLY A 46 2.70 38.01 18.22
C GLY A 46 2.39 37.65 16.78
N GLY A 47 1.10 37.51 16.44
CA GLY A 47 0.71 37.28 15.05
C GLY A 47 0.75 35.82 14.58
N ASN A 48 1.26 34.89 15.40
CA ASN A 48 1.31 33.46 15.10
C ASN A 48 -0.07 32.78 15.27
N ALA A 49 -0.29 31.62 14.65
CA ALA A 49 -1.52 30.87 14.84
C ALA A 49 -1.71 30.49 16.32
N GLY A 50 -2.86 30.83 16.91
CA GLY A 50 -3.13 30.63 18.34
C GLY A 50 -2.53 31.69 19.27
N ALA A 51 -1.94 32.76 18.71
CA ALA A 51 -1.43 33.88 19.49
C ALA A 51 -2.53 34.59 20.29
N VAL A 52 -2.26 34.90 21.56
CA VAL A 52 -3.14 35.76 22.38
C VAL A 52 -3.17 37.18 21.81
N TYR A 53 -2.00 37.76 21.53
CA TYR A 53 -1.87 39.08 20.92
C TYR A 53 -1.25 39.04 19.53
N ASN A 54 -1.56 40.04 18.71
CA ASN A 54 -1.06 40.17 17.34
C ASN A 54 0.35 40.76 17.23
N GLN A 55 0.99 41.06 18.36
CA GLN A 55 2.27 41.74 18.45
C GLN A 55 3.15 41.10 19.53
N ASP A 56 4.43 40.96 19.20
CA ASP A 56 5.48 40.65 20.17
C ASP A 56 5.67 41.83 21.12
N TYR A 57 6.09 41.58 22.35
CA TYR A 57 6.52 42.65 23.25
C TYR A 57 7.58 42.19 24.25
N VAL A 58 8.36 43.18 24.72
CA VAL A 58 9.22 43.08 25.90
C VAL A 58 8.86 44.22 26.85
N GLU A 59 8.67 43.90 28.13
CA GLU A 59 8.34 44.87 29.17
C GLU A 59 9.54 45.05 30.11
N LEU A 60 9.93 46.29 30.39
CA LEU A 60 10.94 46.62 31.38
C LEU A 60 10.30 47.13 32.67
N HIS A 61 11.00 46.96 33.80
CA HIS A 61 10.61 47.47 35.11
C HIS A 61 11.82 48.09 35.81
N ASN A 62 11.68 49.32 36.32
CA ASN A 62 12.65 49.92 37.23
C ASN A 62 12.37 49.43 38.66
N ALA A 63 13.03 48.35 39.06
CA ALA A 63 12.85 47.72 40.37
C ALA A 63 13.45 48.53 41.54
N THR A 64 14.01 49.71 41.28
CA THR A 64 14.65 50.54 42.31
C THR A 64 13.74 51.62 42.87
N THR A 65 14.21 52.28 43.92
CA THR A 65 13.56 53.45 44.53
C THR A 65 14.02 54.79 43.93
N VAL A 66 14.82 54.78 42.86
CA VAL A 66 15.35 56.00 42.22
C VAL A 66 15.11 55.98 40.70
N PRO A 67 14.98 57.15 40.04
CA PRO A 67 14.86 57.19 38.60
C PRO A 67 16.14 56.70 37.89
N VAL A 68 15.99 55.93 36.80
CA VAL A 68 17.10 55.42 35.97
C VAL A 68 16.93 55.88 34.53
N SER A 69 17.98 56.46 33.95
CA SER A 69 17.99 56.83 32.53
C SER A 69 18.33 55.63 31.66
N VAL A 70 17.49 55.35 30.65
CA VAL A 70 17.74 54.32 29.62
C VAL A 70 18.18 54.93 28.29
N ALA A 71 18.57 56.21 28.30
CA ALA A 71 19.06 56.91 27.12
C ALA A 71 20.26 56.17 26.50
N GLY A 72 20.18 55.92 25.20
CA GLY A 72 21.20 55.16 24.46
C GLY A 72 21.22 53.63 24.71
N TRP A 73 20.20 53.05 25.34
CA TRP A 73 20.08 51.59 25.55
C TRP A 73 19.27 50.91 24.42
N SER A 74 19.24 49.58 24.39
CA SER A 74 18.42 48.81 23.44
C SER A 74 17.89 47.50 24.04
N ILE A 75 16.76 47.02 23.51
CA ILE A 75 16.35 45.61 23.61
C ILE A 75 16.97 44.85 22.45
N GLN A 76 17.62 43.73 22.72
CA GLN A 76 18.25 42.91 21.69
C GLN A 76 17.78 41.47 21.72
N TYR A 77 17.66 40.84 20.55
CA TYR A 77 17.18 39.46 20.40
C TYR A 77 18.11 38.59 19.53
N ALA A 78 18.28 37.33 19.93
CA ALA A 78 18.89 36.26 19.14
C ALA A 78 18.14 34.93 19.37
N SER A 79 18.15 34.04 18.36
CA SER A 79 17.47 32.74 18.49
C SER A 79 18.19 31.79 19.44
N ALA A 80 17.43 30.87 20.07
CA ALA A 80 17.88 30.01 21.17
C ALA A 80 19.25 29.35 20.96
N THR A 81 19.46 28.73 19.80
CA THR A 81 20.72 28.05 19.43
C THR A 81 21.28 28.50 18.08
N GLY A 82 20.74 29.58 17.51
CA GLY A 82 21.15 30.04 16.19
C GLY A 82 22.55 30.67 16.17
N THR A 83 23.10 30.78 14.97
CA THR A 83 24.48 31.25 14.75
C THR A 83 24.60 32.76 14.49
N GLY A 84 23.48 33.47 14.40
CA GLY A 84 23.45 34.93 14.21
C GLY A 84 23.72 35.71 15.50
N ASN A 85 24.31 36.90 15.35
CA ASN A 85 24.50 37.86 16.45
C ASN A 85 23.17 38.52 16.87
N PHE A 86 23.15 39.09 18.07
CA PHE A 86 22.00 39.88 18.56
C PHE A 86 21.59 40.97 17.55
N GLN A 87 20.28 41.21 17.43
CA GLN A 87 19.68 42.31 16.67
C GLN A 87 19.05 43.30 17.64
N ALA A 88 19.16 44.61 17.40
CA ALA A 88 18.78 45.63 18.38
C ALA A 88 17.54 46.46 17.97
N THR A 89 16.70 46.77 18.96
CA THR A 89 15.70 47.86 18.96
C THR A 89 16.15 48.91 19.98
N PRO A 90 16.63 50.09 19.54
CA PRO A 90 16.99 51.19 20.44
C PRO A 90 15.80 51.66 21.28
N LEU A 91 16.05 51.98 22.55
CA LEU A 91 15.07 52.58 23.46
C LEU A 91 15.04 54.11 23.28
N PRO A 92 13.90 54.76 23.57
CA PRO A 92 13.81 56.22 23.55
C PRO A 92 14.68 56.84 24.65
N ASP A 93 15.14 58.07 24.43
CA ASP A 93 15.84 58.86 25.45
C ASP A 93 14.86 59.28 26.55
N LEU A 94 14.73 58.43 27.57
CA LEU A 94 13.79 58.57 28.67
C LEU A 94 14.44 58.19 30.00
N THR A 95 13.96 58.80 31.08
CA THR A 95 14.23 58.37 32.46
C THR A 95 13.02 57.64 33.03
N LEU A 96 13.16 56.33 33.29
CA LEU A 96 12.15 55.52 33.98
C LEU A 96 12.13 55.92 35.45
N GLN A 97 10.97 56.34 35.96
CA GLN A 97 10.79 56.66 37.37
C GLN A 97 10.87 55.39 38.24
N ALA A 98 11.07 55.56 39.55
CA ALA A 98 11.09 54.45 40.50
C ALA A 98 9.81 53.60 40.41
N GLY A 99 9.96 52.29 40.27
CA GLY A 99 8.85 51.33 40.13
C GLY A 99 8.08 51.39 38.81
N GLN A 100 8.51 52.20 37.83
CA GLN A 100 7.78 52.38 36.57
C GLN A 100 8.08 51.25 35.58
N TYR A 101 7.09 50.91 34.74
CA TYR A 101 7.23 49.97 33.62
C TYR A 101 7.46 50.70 32.29
N LEU A 102 8.05 50.02 31.31
CA LEU A 102 8.16 50.47 29.92
C LEU A 102 7.82 49.32 28.97
N LEU A 103 6.80 49.48 28.13
CA LEU A 103 6.39 48.49 27.14
C LEU A 103 7.01 48.78 25.77
N VAL A 104 7.79 47.83 25.26
CA VAL A 104 8.36 47.85 23.92
C VAL A 104 7.59 46.88 23.04
N THR A 105 6.75 47.39 22.13
CA THR A 105 6.04 46.55 21.15
C THR A 105 6.94 46.24 19.96
N LEU A 106 6.90 45.03 19.44
CA LEU A 106 7.84 44.53 18.43
C LEU A 106 7.09 44.03 17.18
N ALA A 107 7.57 43.00 16.49
CA ALA A 107 6.96 42.52 15.26
C ALA A 107 5.46 42.18 15.44
N SER A 108 4.68 42.45 14.39
CA SER A 108 3.25 42.18 14.34
C SER A 108 2.88 41.19 13.24
N GLY A 109 1.75 40.50 13.39
CA GLY A 109 1.24 39.58 12.38
C GLY A 109 -0.29 39.48 12.38
N ALA A 110 -0.83 38.55 11.59
CA ALA A 110 -2.24 38.52 11.21
C ALA A 110 -3.19 37.89 12.26
N ASN A 111 -2.67 37.17 13.26
CA ASN A 111 -3.45 36.40 14.23
C ASN A 111 -3.33 36.97 15.65
N GLY A 112 -4.33 36.74 16.50
CA GLY A 112 -4.39 37.30 17.86
C GLY A 112 -5.06 38.68 17.90
N VAL A 113 -5.48 39.14 19.08
CA VAL A 113 -6.09 40.47 19.24
C VAL A 113 -5.04 41.55 19.42
N ALA A 114 -5.39 42.83 19.24
CA ALA A 114 -4.48 43.92 19.58
C ALA A 114 -4.10 43.88 21.07
N LEU A 115 -2.90 44.35 21.41
CA LEU A 115 -2.50 44.51 22.81
C LEU A 115 -3.52 45.38 23.56
N PRO A 116 -3.84 45.05 24.83
CA PRO A 116 -4.86 45.75 25.61
C PRO A 116 -4.40 47.16 26.02
N VAL A 117 -3.10 47.45 25.91
CA VAL A 117 -2.48 48.75 26.13
C VAL A 117 -1.55 49.07 24.95
N ALA A 118 -1.44 50.36 24.62
CA ALA A 118 -0.47 50.81 23.62
C ALA A 118 0.96 50.74 24.18
N GLY A 119 1.93 50.36 23.32
CA GLY A 119 3.35 50.42 23.65
C GLY A 119 3.83 51.84 23.89
N ASP A 120 4.78 51.99 24.82
CA ASP A 120 5.45 53.27 25.07
C ASP A 120 6.47 53.58 23.96
N THR A 121 7.00 52.53 23.32
CA THR A 121 7.86 52.60 22.14
C THR A 121 7.71 51.33 21.30
N SER A 122 8.21 51.36 20.06
CA SER A 122 8.07 50.26 19.10
C SER A 122 9.37 49.89 18.40
N GLY A 123 9.52 48.61 18.04
CA GLY A 123 10.60 48.07 17.22
C GLY A 123 10.11 47.01 16.24
N THR A 124 11.05 46.35 15.56
CA THR A 124 10.75 45.37 14.49
C THR A 124 11.33 43.98 14.76
N LEU A 125 11.87 43.72 15.95
CA LEU A 125 12.39 42.39 16.30
C LEU A 125 11.26 41.36 16.26
N ASN A 126 11.54 40.22 15.63
CA ASN A 126 10.63 39.10 15.54
C ASN A 126 11.12 37.99 16.48
N LEU A 127 10.41 37.82 17.60
CA LEU A 127 10.80 36.91 18.66
C LEU A 127 10.29 35.50 18.36
N SER A 128 10.93 34.50 18.96
CA SER A 128 10.38 33.14 18.95
C SER A 128 9.34 33.00 20.05
N GLY A 129 8.21 32.39 19.72
CA GLY A 129 7.15 32.08 20.68
C GLY A 129 7.49 30.94 21.63
N THR A 130 8.61 30.22 21.44
CA THR A 130 8.92 29.00 22.22
C THR A 130 10.30 29.00 22.85
N ALA A 131 11.32 29.55 22.20
CA ALA A 131 12.68 29.59 22.76
C ALA A 131 13.54 30.70 22.13
N GLY A 132 14.25 31.47 22.94
CA GLY A 132 15.05 32.61 22.45
C GLY A 132 15.91 33.26 23.52
N LYS A 133 16.63 34.30 23.13
CA LYS A 133 17.51 35.11 23.99
C LYS A 133 17.14 36.57 23.83
N VAL A 134 16.76 37.23 24.93
CA VAL A 134 16.46 38.67 24.98
C VAL A 134 17.43 39.32 25.95
N ALA A 135 18.13 40.37 25.52
CA ALA A 135 19.06 41.14 26.35
C ALA A 135 18.66 42.61 26.39
N LEU A 136 18.64 43.22 27.58
CA LEU A 136 18.66 44.66 27.74
C LEU A 136 20.13 45.10 27.73
N VAL A 137 20.50 46.04 26.86
CA VAL A 137 21.91 46.40 26.62
C VAL A 137 22.11 47.90 26.71
N ARG A 138 23.14 48.35 27.43
CA ARG A 138 23.55 49.76 27.61
C ARG A 138 24.26 50.35 26.38
N SER A 139 23.77 50.00 25.21
CA SER A 139 24.25 50.48 23.92
C SER A 139 23.11 50.39 22.92
N ALA A 140 22.95 51.41 22.08
CA ALA A 140 22.01 51.38 20.97
C ALA A 140 22.49 50.47 19.82
N THR A 141 23.79 50.13 19.81
CA THR A 141 24.39 49.25 18.80
C THR A 141 24.25 47.78 19.23
N ALA A 142 23.87 46.93 18.28
CA ALA A 142 23.74 45.50 18.50
C ALA A 142 25.08 44.84 18.90
N LEU A 143 25.03 43.89 19.84
CA LEU A 143 26.19 43.12 20.25
C LEU A 143 26.64 42.22 19.08
N ALA A 144 27.93 42.28 18.72
CA ALA A 144 28.51 41.43 17.68
C ALA A 144 28.80 39.99 18.18
N CYS A 145 27.98 39.48 19.09
CA CYS A 145 28.05 38.16 19.69
C CYS A 145 26.62 37.61 19.91
N ASN A 146 26.52 36.35 20.34
CA ASN A 146 25.26 35.74 20.79
C ASN A 146 25.41 34.83 22.01
N GLY A 147 26.61 34.81 22.60
CA GLY A 147 26.99 34.03 23.78
C GLY A 147 27.02 32.51 23.62
N GLY A 148 26.61 31.99 22.46
CA GLY A 148 26.70 30.57 22.10
C GLY A 148 27.79 30.35 21.05
N SER A 149 27.41 30.32 19.77
CA SER A 149 28.34 30.12 18.66
C SER A 149 29.37 31.25 18.49
N THR A 150 29.00 32.47 18.89
CA THR A 150 29.87 33.64 18.92
C THR A 150 29.89 34.16 20.35
N VAL A 151 30.92 33.76 21.09
CA VAL A 151 31.12 34.11 22.50
C VAL A 151 31.25 35.63 22.63
N CYS A 152 30.56 36.21 23.61
CA CYS A 152 30.67 37.64 23.90
C CYS A 152 32.01 37.94 24.60
N SER A 153 32.72 38.98 24.15
CA SER A 153 33.90 39.48 24.86
C SER A 153 33.52 40.04 26.23
N ALA A 154 34.50 40.21 27.14
CA ALA A 154 34.24 40.79 28.46
C ALA A 154 33.64 42.20 28.35
N GLU A 155 34.07 42.99 27.36
CA GLU A 155 33.53 44.32 27.08
C GLU A 155 32.08 44.25 26.58
N GLN A 156 31.77 43.29 25.72
CA GLN A 156 30.40 43.08 25.21
C GLN A 156 29.46 42.57 26.31
N ALA A 157 29.90 41.63 27.14
CA ALA A 157 29.15 41.12 28.28
C ALA A 157 28.92 42.22 29.33
N GLY A 158 29.91 43.11 29.56
CA GLY A 158 29.78 44.24 30.49
C GLY A 158 28.78 45.33 30.04
N LEU A 159 28.30 45.29 28.79
CA LEU A 159 27.22 46.16 28.30
C LEU A 159 25.82 45.59 28.56
N ILE A 160 25.70 44.29 28.87
CA ILE A 160 24.41 43.66 29.16
C ILE A 160 23.96 44.12 30.55
N GLU A 161 22.74 44.64 30.60
CA GLU A 161 22.09 45.12 31.82
C GLU A 161 21.16 44.05 32.43
N ASP A 162 20.48 43.27 31.60
CA ASP A 162 19.67 42.10 31.99
C ASP A 162 19.62 41.12 30.81
N LEU A 163 19.64 39.81 31.08
CA LEU A 163 19.67 38.76 30.05
C LEU A 163 18.66 37.66 30.38
N VAL A 164 17.71 37.41 29.47
CA VAL A 164 16.76 36.31 29.60
C VAL A 164 16.94 35.33 28.45
N GLY A 165 17.46 34.15 28.75
CA GLY A 165 17.39 32.99 27.85
C GLY A 165 16.28 32.04 28.30
N PHE A 166 15.46 31.60 27.35
CA PHE A 166 14.28 30.78 27.63
C PHE A 166 14.11 29.61 26.68
N GLY A 167 13.42 28.56 27.16
CA GLY A 167 13.24 27.31 26.42
C GLY A 167 14.56 26.58 26.23
N THR A 168 15.02 26.46 24.99
CA THR A 168 16.28 25.76 24.64
C THR A 168 17.47 26.71 24.44
N ALA A 169 17.39 27.95 24.96
CA ALA A 169 18.44 28.94 24.80
C ALA A 169 19.79 28.45 25.34
N ASN A 170 20.86 28.70 24.57
CA ASN A 170 22.23 28.32 24.93
C ASN A 170 23.07 29.47 25.52
N PHE A 171 22.45 30.62 25.77
CA PHE A 171 23.05 31.74 26.48
C PHE A 171 21.94 32.41 27.29
N PHE A 172 22.14 32.42 28.60
CA PHE A 172 21.21 32.78 29.66
C PHE A 172 22.06 33.16 30.88
N GLU A 173 21.43 33.56 31.98
CA GLU A 173 22.11 33.79 33.26
C GLU A 173 22.52 32.45 33.94
N THR A 174 22.22 32.25 35.22
CA THR A 174 22.59 31.02 35.95
C THR A 174 21.81 29.78 35.47
N ALA A 175 20.55 29.93 35.07
CA ALA A 175 19.71 28.83 34.58
C ALA A 175 18.63 29.33 33.62
N VAL A 176 18.28 28.53 32.62
CA VAL A 176 17.33 28.89 31.55
C VAL A 176 15.89 29.01 32.06
N ALA A 177 15.16 30.06 31.64
CA ALA A 177 13.73 30.19 31.93
C ALA A 177 12.89 29.13 31.20
N PRO A 178 11.67 28.80 31.68
CA PRO A 178 10.76 27.89 30.99
C PRO A 178 10.47 28.31 29.53
N ALA A 179 10.00 27.38 28.69
CA ALA A 179 9.60 27.72 27.32
C ALA A 179 8.28 28.51 27.31
N SER A 180 8.21 29.58 26.52
CA SER A 180 6.95 30.30 26.24
C SER A 180 6.09 29.54 25.21
N SER A 181 4.90 30.05 24.88
CA SER A 181 4.09 29.50 23.78
C SER A 181 3.29 30.60 23.07
N ALA A 182 2.47 30.21 22.08
CA ALA A 182 1.51 31.12 21.46
C ALA A 182 0.51 31.73 22.47
N THR A 183 0.27 31.09 23.61
CA THR A 183 -0.69 31.56 24.62
C THR A 183 -0.07 31.98 25.93
N LEU A 184 1.25 31.86 26.08
CA LEU A 184 1.96 32.12 27.32
C LEU A 184 3.08 33.13 27.09
N ALA A 185 3.20 34.10 27.99
CA ALA A 185 4.36 34.97 28.15
C ALA A 185 5.24 34.46 29.29
N LEU A 186 6.50 34.89 29.28
CA LEU A 186 7.37 34.83 30.45
C LEU A 186 7.07 36.01 31.36
N LEU A 187 6.82 35.73 32.64
CA LEU A 187 6.50 36.71 33.66
C LEU A 187 7.55 36.63 34.77
N ARG A 188 8.29 37.72 34.99
CA ARG A 188 9.26 37.81 36.09
C ARG A 188 8.50 37.87 37.41
N ALA A 189 8.91 37.05 38.38
CA ALA A 189 8.27 36.89 39.67
C ALA A 189 8.20 38.20 40.46
N ALA A 190 7.21 38.26 41.36
CA ALA A 190 6.87 39.46 42.13
C ALA A 190 6.72 40.71 41.24
N ASP A 191 6.06 40.55 40.08
CA ASP A 191 5.77 41.64 39.15
C ASP A 191 7.01 42.40 38.64
N GLY A 192 8.16 41.71 38.56
CA GLY A 192 9.44 42.30 38.15
C GLY A 192 10.32 42.77 39.31
N CYS A 193 9.99 42.42 40.56
CA CYS A 193 10.81 42.71 41.74
C CYS A 193 11.78 41.59 42.13
N THR A 194 11.73 40.43 41.47
CA THR A 194 12.66 39.31 41.73
C THR A 194 13.69 39.20 40.62
N ASP A 195 14.96 39.44 40.98
CA ASP A 195 16.11 39.26 40.11
C ASP A 195 17.22 38.57 40.92
N SER A 196 17.25 37.24 40.82
CA SER A 196 18.22 36.38 41.50
C SER A 196 19.37 35.96 40.59
N ASP A 197 19.46 36.57 39.39
CA ASP A 197 20.44 36.24 38.35
C ASP A 197 20.30 34.78 37.88
N SER A 198 19.06 34.27 37.91
CA SER A 198 18.68 32.94 37.49
C SER A 198 17.35 32.98 36.79
N ASN A 199 17.35 33.00 35.45
CA ASN A 199 16.11 33.09 34.67
C ASN A 199 15.10 31.98 35.04
N ALA A 200 15.54 30.77 35.43
CA ALA A 200 14.68 29.68 35.89
C ALA A 200 13.98 29.96 37.23
N ALA A 201 14.63 30.68 38.14
CA ALA A 201 14.08 31.05 39.44
C ALA A 201 13.24 32.33 39.37
N ASP A 202 13.58 33.20 38.42
CA ASP A 202 12.98 34.53 38.29
C ASP A 202 11.76 34.53 37.37
N PHE A 203 11.60 33.59 36.44
CA PHE A 203 10.48 33.57 35.49
C PHE A 203 9.57 32.35 35.62
N ILE A 204 8.28 32.61 35.53
CA ILE A 204 7.25 31.60 35.26
C ILE A 204 6.57 31.88 33.92
N THR A 205 5.85 30.90 33.38
CA THR A 205 4.98 31.14 32.22
C THR A 205 3.54 31.36 32.67
N GLY A 206 2.88 32.32 32.05
CA GLY A 206 1.50 32.68 32.35
C GLY A 206 0.82 33.40 31.20
N ALA A 207 -0.45 33.75 31.35
CA ALA A 207 -1.13 34.58 30.36
C ALA A 207 -0.37 35.91 30.18
N PRO A 208 -0.18 36.40 28.94
CA PRO A 208 0.44 37.71 28.70
C PRO A 208 -0.34 38.83 29.39
N LEU A 209 0.33 39.65 30.22
CA LEU A 209 -0.29 40.71 31.02
C LEU A 209 0.50 42.03 30.86
N PRO A 210 0.54 42.63 29.66
CA PRO A 210 1.40 43.78 29.39
C PRO A 210 1.03 45.01 30.22
N ARG A 211 2.04 45.65 30.78
CA ARG A 211 2.04 46.92 31.51
C ARG A 211 2.92 47.92 30.79
N HIS A 212 2.60 49.20 30.93
CA HIS A 212 3.26 50.29 30.22
C HIS A 212 3.52 51.47 31.17
N GLY A 213 4.06 52.58 30.66
CA GLY A 213 4.49 53.74 31.45
C GLY A 213 3.40 54.40 32.29
N ALA A 214 2.12 54.18 31.98
CA ALA A 214 0.97 54.66 32.77
C ALA A 214 0.36 53.59 33.71
N SER A 215 0.87 52.36 33.72
CA SER A 215 0.50 51.36 34.72
C SER A 215 0.92 51.82 36.12
N PRO A 216 0.21 51.41 37.20
CA PRO A 216 0.61 51.73 38.56
C PRO A 216 2.06 51.30 38.84
N ALA A 217 2.87 52.24 39.32
CA ALA A 217 4.27 51.96 39.65
C ALA A 217 4.36 51.02 40.87
N LEU A 218 5.29 50.06 40.82
CA LEU A 218 5.54 49.09 41.88
C LEU A 218 6.94 49.28 42.47
N THR A 219 7.03 49.75 43.71
CA THR A 219 8.32 49.88 44.39
C THR A 219 8.68 48.58 45.13
N CYS A 220 9.82 47.99 44.79
CA CYS A 220 10.30 46.76 45.42
C CYS A 220 10.87 47.07 46.82
N ALA A 221 10.25 46.55 47.88
CA ALA A 221 10.70 46.79 49.25
C ALA A 221 11.96 45.96 49.59
N GLY A 222 13.05 46.60 50.04
CA GLY A 222 14.19 45.90 50.63
C GLY A 222 13.80 45.16 51.92
N GLY A 223 14.14 43.86 52.03
CA GLY A 223 13.69 42.97 53.13
C GLY A 223 14.36 43.20 54.49
N PRO A 224 14.30 42.25 55.47
CA PRO A 224 13.27 41.27 55.83
C PRO A 224 12.57 41.65 57.16
N VAL A 225 11.29 41.27 57.38
CA VAL A 225 10.66 41.36 58.73
C VAL A 225 9.75 40.16 59.05
N ASN A 226 9.93 39.65 60.26
CA ASN A 226 9.22 38.56 60.96
C ASN A 226 7.71 38.86 61.22
N PRO A 227 6.89 37.87 61.63
CA PRO A 227 5.49 37.73 61.22
C PRO A 227 4.47 38.48 62.13
N PRO A 228 3.26 38.78 61.64
CA PRO A 228 2.16 39.30 62.46
C PRO A 228 1.22 38.20 63.02
N PRO A 229 0.37 38.52 64.04
CA PRO A 229 -0.32 37.59 64.93
C PRO A 229 -1.59 36.94 64.31
N PRO A 230 -2.20 35.89 64.93
CA PRO A 230 -3.21 35.07 64.28
C PRO A 230 -4.52 35.84 64.01
N PRO A 231 -5.21 35.56 62.88
CA PRO A 231 -6.49 36.17 62.56
C PRO A 231 -7.67 35.50 63.29
N PRO A 232 -8.79 36.21 63.49
CA PRO A 232 -10.04 35.64 64.01
C PRO A 232 -10.65 34.61 63.05
N PRO A 233 -11.52 33.70 63.51
CA PRO A 233 -12.01 32.59 62.70
C PRO A 233 -12.85 33.09 61.51
N PRO A 234 -12.70 32.48 60.31
CA PRO A 234 -13.48 32.85 59.14
C PRO A 234 -14.94 32.37 59.26
N PRO A 235 -15.89 33.09 58.62
CA PRO A 235 -17.26 32.59 58.47
C PRO A 235 -17.27 31.28 57.66
N PRO A 236 -18.27 30.40 57.85
CA PRO A 236 -18.32 29.12 57.16
C PRO A 236 -18.35 29.33 55.64
N PRO A 237 -17.61 28.49 54.87
CA PRO A 237 -17.58 28.60 53.42
C PRO A 237 -18.99 28.36 52.86
N PRO A 238 -19.40 29.07 51.80
CA PRO A 238 -20.60 28.72 51.05
C PRO A 238 -20.47 27.27 50.56
N PRO A 239 -21.59 26.52 50.48
CA PRO A 239 -21.56 25.14 49.97
C PRO A 239 -20.94 25.12 48.56
N PRO A 240 -20.18 24.07 48.21
CA PRO A 240 -19.58 23.96 46.88
C PRO A 240 -20.71 24.04 45.85
N VAL A 241 -20.64 25.04 44.98
CA VAL A 241 -21.44 25.05 43.76
C VAL A 241 -20.91 23.87 42.95
N GLU A 242 -21.73 22.82 42.79
CA GLU A 242 -21.36 21.71 41.91
C GLU A 242 -21.04 22.29 40.53
N PRO A 243 -19.94 21.86 39.88
CA PRO A 243 -19.64 22.31 38.53
C PRO A 243 -20.83 21.97 37.63
N ILE A 244 -21.26 22.95 36.83
CA ILE A 244 -22.33 22.74 35.85
C ILE A 244 -21.83 21.65 34.88
N LEU A 245 -22.53 20.52 34.90
CA LEU A 245 -22.24 19.39 34.03
C LEU A 245 -22.81 19.65 32.65
N THR A 246 -21.95 19.58 31.64
CA THR A 246 -22.34 19.51 30.24
C THR A 246 -22.27 18.04 29.79
N PRO A 247 -23.39 17.39 29.47
CA PRO A 247 -23.40 16.01 28.96
C PRO A 247 -22.58 15.88 27.68
N ILE A 248 -21.99 14.69 27.45
CA ILE A 248 -21.19 14.43 26.25
C ILE A 248 -21.96 14.72 24.95
N PRO A 249 -23.24 14.33 24.79
CA PRO A 249 -24.01 14.64 23.57
C PRO A 249 -24.13 16.12 23.27
N ALA A 250 -24.19 16.97 24.30
CA ALA A 250 -24.21 18.42 24.13
C ALA A 250 -22.83 18.98 23.74
N ILE A 251 -21.74 18.35 24.18
CA ILE A 251 -20.38 18.71 23.77
C ILE A 251 -20.15 18.34 22.30
N GLN A 252 -20.50 17.12 21.90
CA GLN A 252 -20.41 16.65 20.51
C GLN A 252 -21.32 17.47 19.58
N GLY A 253 -22.62 17.51 19.90
CA GLY A 253 -23.63 18.10 19.02
C GLY A 253 -23.94 17.21 17.80
N SER A 254 -24.81 17.70 16.91
CA SER A 254 -25.31 16.94 15.75
C SER A 254 -24.57 17.25 14.44
N GLY A 255 -23.45 17.99 14.51
CA GLY A 255 -22.66 18.40 13.36
C GLY A 255 -21.22 17.91 13.50
N ALA A 256 -20.43 18.02 12.43
CA ALA A 256 -19.04 17.55 12.39
C ALA A 256 -18.05 18.39 13.22
N VAL A 257 -18.53 19.43 13.93
CA VAL A 257 -17.72 20.30 14.79
C VAL A 257 -18.55 20.69 16.00
N SER A 258 -17.96 20.60 17.18
CA SER A 258 -18.58 21.04 18.42
C SER A 258 -18.86 22.54 18.43
N THR A 259 -20.04 22.93 18.91
CA THR A 259 -20.36 24.36 19.16
C THR A 259 -19.64 24.92 20.40
N TRP A 260 -18.98 24.06 21.17
CA TRP A 260 -18.27 24.40 22.41
C TRP A 260 -16.75 24.55 22.23
N VAL A 261 -16.24 24.47 21.00
CA VAL A 261 -14.81 24.61 20.70
C VAL A 261 -14.22 25.83 21.41
N GLY A 262 -13.16 25.59 22.16
CA GLY A 262 -12.43 26.60 22.91
C GLY A 262 -12.90 26.83 24.35
N GLN A 263 -14.06 26.30 24.73
CA GLN A 263 -14.60 26.38 26.09
C GLN A 263 -14.03 25.27 26.98
N THR A 264 -13.87 25.56 28.27
CA THR A 264 -13.53 24.55 29.30
C THR A 264 -14.80 24.14 30.01
N LEU A 265 -15.15 22.86 29.93
CA LEU A 265 -16.39 22.30 30.47
C LEU A 265 -16.10 21.11 31.38
N THR A 266 -17.08 20.74 32.20
CA THR A 266 -17.03 19.51 33.02
C THR A 266 -18.08 18.53 32.52
N THR A 267 -17.69 17.29 32.26
CA THR A 267 -18.57 16.21 31.79
C THR A 267 -18.37 14.94 32.62
N ARG A 268 -19.23 13.94 32.41
CA ARG A 268 -19.08 12.59 32.99
C ARG A 268 -19.19 11.54 31.91
N GLY A 269 -18.41 10.48 32.04
CA GLY A 269 -18.45 9.36 31.12
C GLY A 269 -17.71 8.14 31.66
N VAL A 270 -18.06 6.98 31.14
CA VAL A 270 -17.39 5.71 31.44
C VAL A 270 -16.30 5.48 30.42
N VAL A 271 -15.10 5.13 30.86
CA VAL A 271 -13.98 4.80 29.96
C VAL A 271 -14.30 3.53 29.16
N THR A 272 -14.34 3.63 27.83
CA THR A 272 -14.66 2.52 26.92
C THR A 272 -13.42 1.91 26.28
N LEU A 273 -12.39 2.72 26.00
CA LEU A 273 -11.14 2.26 25.38
C LEU A 273 -9.96 3.16 25.78
N LEU A 274 -8.78 2.56 25.97
CA LEU A 274 -7.51 3.27 26.18
C LEU A 274 -6.69 3.26 24.89
N THR A 275 -6.06 4.38 24.55
CA THR A 275 -5.05 4.48 23.49
C THR A 275 -3.68 4.81 24.10
N ASN A 276 -2.64 4.91 23.27
CA ASN A 276 -1.31 5.28 23.76
C ASN A 276 -1.13 6.77 24.11
N ASN A 277 -2.12 7.62 23.83
CA ASN A 277 -2.06 9.08 24.03
C ASN A 277 -3.35 9.70 24.59
N GLY A 278 -4.32 8.87 25.00
CA GLY A 278 -5.62 9.30 25.49
C GLY A 278 -6.55 8.12 25.78
N TYR A 279 -7.82 8.42 25.99
CA TYR A 279 -8.86 7.42 26.23
C TYR A 279 -10.21 7.92 25.74
N PHE A 280 -11.07 7.00 25.32
CA PHE A 280 -12.45 7.28 24.97
C PHE A 280 -13.34 7.13 26.21
N VAL A 281 -14.29 8.03 26.36
CA VAL A 281 -15.37 7.96 27.34
C VAL A 281 -16.71 8.06 26.65
N GLN A 282 -17.72 7.40 27.22
CA GLN A 282 -19.09 7.49 26.73
C GLN A 282 -20.07 7.74 27.88
N ASP A 283 -21.07 8.58 27.64
CA ASP A 283 -22.17 8.80 28.57
C ASP A 283 -22.98 7.49 28.69
N PRO A 284 -23.09 6.88 29.89
CA PRO A 284 -23.78 5.61 30.06
C PRO A 284 -25.30 5.71 29.94
N VAL A 285 -25.86 6.92 30.03
CA VAL A 285 -27.30 7.18 29.85
C VAL A 285 -27.57 7.69 28.43
N GLY A 286 -26.70 8.56 27.94
CA GLY A 286 -26.90 9.28 26.68
C GLY A 286 -28.10 10.23 26.72
N ASP A 287 -28.42 10.83 25.58
CA ASP A 287 -29.60 11.71 25.44
C ASP A 287 -30.76 11.08 24.63
N GLY A 288 -30.50 9.93 23.99
CA GLY A 288 -31.48 9.21 23.17
C GLY A 288 -31.76 9.84 21.81
N ASP A 289 -31.00 10.87 21.40
CA ASP A 289 -31.07 11.44 20.07
C ASP A 289 -30.13 10.66 19.13
N PRO A 290 -30.63 10.01 18.07
CA PRO A 290 -29.79 9.25 17.14
C PRO A 290 -28.85 10.12 16.29
N LEU A 291 -28.96 11.46 16.36
CA LEU A 291 -28.13 12.40 15.59
C LEU A 291 -26.90 12.91 16.35
N THR A 292 -26.77 12.61 17.64
CA THR A 292 -25.69 13.10 18.50
C THR A 292 -24.88 11.94 19.07
N SER A 293 -23.56 12.12 19.15
CA SER A 293 -22.69 11.12 19.75
C SER A 293 -22.67 11.22 21.27
N ASP A 294 -22.82 10.08 21.96
CA ASP A 294 -22.61 9.97 23.40
C ASP A 294 -21.13 9.77 23.78
N GLY A 295 -20.24 9.66 22.79
CA GLY A 295 -18.82 9.35 22.94
C GLY A 295 -17.93 10.59 22.80
N LEU A 296 -16.79 10.58 23.50
CA LEU A 296 -15.82 11.68 23.47
C LEU A 296 -14.40 11.16 23.69
N PHE A 297 -13.45 11.68 22.92
CA PHE A 297 -12.04 11.39 23.15
C PHE A 297 -11.42 12.37 24.16
N VAL A 298 -10.62 11.86 25.10
CA VAL A 298 -9.85 12.66 26.05
C VAL A 298 -8.37 12.50 25.74
N PHE A 299 -7.75 13.56 25.22
CA PHE A 299 -6.35 13.57 24.86
C PHE A 299 -5.48 13.91 26.07
N THR A 300 -4.53 13.02 26.39
CA THR A 300 -3.58 13.18 27.50
C THR A 300 -2.14 13.38 27.03
N GLY A 301 -1.84 13.16 25.74
CA GLY A 301 -0.49 13.29 25.16
C GLY A 301 0.48 12.17 25.53
N ALA A 302 0.08 11.28 26.44
CA ALA A 302 0.80 10.09 26.87
C ALA A 302 -0.20 9.00 27.29
N ALA A 303 0.29 7.78 27.51
CA ALA A 303 -0.54 6.66 27.92
C ALA A 303 -1.30 7.02 29.23
N PRO A 304 -2.63 6.88 29.26
CA PRO A 304 -3.42 7.27 30.42
C PRO A 304 -3.28 6.28 31.57
N THR A 305 -3.53 6.76 32.80
CA THR A 305 -3.47 5.95 34.03
C THR A 305 -4.83 5.46 34.51
N VAL A 306 -5.92 5.81 33.81
CA VAL A 306 -7.29 5.34 34.10
C VAL A 306 -7.50 3.91 33.59
N THR A 307 -8.58 3.27 34.03
CA THR A 307 -8.95 1.90 33.62
C THR A 307 -10.26 1.89 32.86
N VAL A 308 -10.40 0.97 31.90
CA VAL A 308 -11.69 0.71 31.22
C VAL A 308 -12.76 0.36 32.26
N GLY A 309 -13.96 0.92 32.10
CA GLY A 309 -15.07 0.78 33.04
C GLY A 309 -15.06 1.79 34.21
N ALA A 310 -14.03 2.63 34.34
CA ALA A 310 -14.06 3.71 35.33
C ALA A 310 -15.08 4.80 34.92
N LEU A 311 -15.95 5.19 35.86
CA LEU A 311 -16.81 6.37 35.70
C LEU A 311 -16.03 7.60 36.16
N LEU A 312 -15.82 8.54 35.24
CA LEU A 312 -15.01 9.72 35.47
C LEU A 312 -15.86 11.00 35.43
N GLU A 313 -15.49 11.98 36.25
CA GLU A 313 -15.82 13.38 36.04
C GLU A 313 -14.59 14.07 35.46
N ILE A 314 -14.74 14.70 34.30
CA ILE A 314 -13.64 15.20 33.48
C ILE A 314 -13.87 16.68 33.22
N THR A 315 -12.91 17.51 33.59
CA THR A 315 -12.88 18.93 33.22
C THR A 315 -11.79 19.14 32.20
N GLY A 316 -12.11 19.69 31.03
CA GLY A 316 -11.13 19.93 29.97
C GLY A 316 -11.62 20.93 28.94
N ARG A 317 -10.71 21.39 28.08
CA ARG A 317 -11.03 22.32 26.99
C ARG A 317 -11.48 21.53 25.75
N VAL A 318 -12.64 21.87 25.20
CA VAL A 318 -13.13 21.29 23.95
C VAL A 318 -12.28 21.78 22.78
N SER A 319 -11.84 20.86 21.93
CA SER A 319 -11.04 21.11 20.75
C SER A 319 -11.42 20.15 19.63
N GLU A 320 -11.28 20.61 18.39
CA GLU A 320 -11.28 19.74 17.21
C GLU A 320 -9.89 19.23 16.92
N PHE A 321 -9.78 17.96 16.54
CA PHE A 321 -8.54 17.35 16.09
C PHE A 321 -8.67 16.81 14.67
N ASN A 322 -7.98 17.45 13.74
CA ASN A 322 -7.77 16.86 12.44
C ASN A 322 -6.77 15.70 12.59
N THR A 323 -7.28 14.47 12.50
CA THR A 323 -6.51 13.22 12.60
C THR A 323 -5.56 13.00 11.42
N GLY A 324 -5.68 13.82 10.36
CA GLY A 324 -4.75 13.90 9.25
C GLY A 324 -3.91 15.18 9.26
N ALA A 325 -3.33 15.50 8.11
CA ALA A 325 -2.66 16.78 7.95
C ALA A 325 -3.65 17.90 7.62
N ALA A 326 -3.30 19.13 8.00
CA ALA A 326 -4.13 20.33 7.82
C ALA A 326 -4.63 20.54 6.37
N SER A 327 -3.92 19.99 5.36
CA SER A 327 -4.26 20.11 3.95
C SER A 327 -5.11 18.97 3.38
N ASN A 328 -5.45 17.92 4.14
CA ASN A 328 -6.30 16.83 3.64
C ASN A 328 -7.79 17.22 3.76
N PRO A 329 -8.55 17.36 2.65
CA PRO A 329 -9.93 17.82 2.72
C PRO A 329 -10.88 16.86 3.45
N ALA A 330 -10.63 15.55 3.39
CA ALA A 330 -11.52 14.55 3.99
C ALA A 330 -11.46 14.57 5.51
N THR A 331 -10.26 14.65 6.11
CA THR A 331 -10.11 14.75 7.57
C THR A 331 -10.30 16.17 8.10
N ALA A 332 -10.07 17.20 7.28
CA ALA A 332 -10.38 18.58 7.66
C ALA A 332 -11.89 18.85 7.75
N SER A 333 -12.72 18.10 7.00
CA SER A 333 -14.18 18.21 7.04
C SER A 333 -14.85 17.32 8.10
N ARG A 334 -14.09 16.43 8.75
CA ARG A 334 -14.53 15.50 9.79
C ARG A 334 -13.46 15.42 10.89
N PRO A 335 -13.20 16.54 11.62
CA PRO A 335 -12.30 16.51 12.76
C PRO A 335 -12.93 15.71 13.91
N VAL A 336 -12.08 15.16 14.77
CA VAL A 336 -12.52 14.48 15.99
C VAL A 336 -12.67 15.48 17.14
N THR A 337 -13.86 15.54 17.74
CA THR A 337 -14.12 16.33 18.94
C THR A 337 -13.42 15.67 20.13
N GLN A 338 -12.60 16.44 20.84
CA GLN A 338 -11.83 15.94 21.98
C GLN A 338 -11.72 16.95 23.12
N LEU A 339 -11.43 16.45 24.33
CA LEU A 339 -10.98 17.26 25.46
C LEU A 339 -9.46 17.27 25.55
N VAL A 340 -8.88 18.47 25.62
CA VAL A 340 -7.45 18.70 25.87
C VAL A 340 -7.24 19.44 27.19
N ASN A 341 -6.01 19.43 27.72
CA ASN A 341 -5.68 20.05 29.02
C ASN A 341 -6.65 19.61 30.12
N SER A 342 -6.97 18.32 30.14
CA SER A 342 -8.02 17.78 30.98
C SER A 342 -7.49 17.34 32.35
N SER A 343 -8.38 17.36 33.33
CA SER A 343 -8.20 16.70 34.62
C SER A 343 -9.40 15.78 34.85
N ALA A 344 -9.15 14.60 35.43
CA ALA A 344 -10.19 13.60 35.64
C ALA A 344 -10.20 13.13 37.10
N ARG A 345 -11.41 12.97 37.64
CA ARG A 345 -11.68 12.44 38.97
C ARG A 345 -12.51 11.16 38.84
N VAL A 346 -12.01 10.06 39.40
CA VAL A 346 -12.74 8.79 39.43
C VAL A 346 -13.90 8.90 40.41
N LEU A 347 -15.12 8.65 39.94
CA LEU A 347 -16.34 8.63 40.75
C LEU A 347 -16.75 7.21 41.16
N GLY A 348 -16.34 6.21 40.38
CA GLY A 348 -16.68 4.81 40.61
C GLY A 348 -16.45 3.98 39.34
N SER A 349 -17.27 2.95 39.15
CA SER A 349 -17.29 2.11 37.96
C SER A 349 -18.65 2.19 37.25
N GLY A 350 -18.67 1.99 35.94
CA GLY A 350 -19.87 1.90 35.13
C GLY A 350 -19.67 0.96 33.94
N THR A 351 -20.76 0.74 33.19
CA THR A 351 -20.77 -0.06 31.97
C THR A 351 -21.56 0.67 30.90
N VAL A 352 -21.14 0.51 29.64
CA VAL A 352 -21.82 1.05 28.46
C VAL A 352 -22.13 -0.11 27.54
N ASN A 353 -23.36 -0.16 27.02
CA ASN A 353 -23.73 -1.16 26.03
C ASN A 353 -23.32 -0.66 24.63
N PRO A 354 -22.67 -1.49 23.80
CA PRO A 354 -22.33 -1.10 22.44
C PRO A 354 -23.57 -0.76 21.61
N VAL A 355 -23.49 0.28 20.79
CA VAL A 355 -24.51 0.61 19.80
C VAL A 355 -24.36 -0.30 18.57
N SER A 356 -25.43 -0.96 18.16
CA SER A 356 -25.41 -1.83 16.98
C SER A 356 -25.37 -1.02 15.69
N ILE A 357 -24.40 -1.31 14.83
CA ILE A 357 -24.24 -0.70 13.51
C ILE A 357 -24.28 -1.80 12.45
N SER A 358 -25.17 -1.64 11.46
CA SER A 358 -25.19 -2.51 10.28
C SER A 358 -24.44 -1.88 9.13
N LEU A 359 -23.63 -2.69 8.43
CA LEU A 359 -23.07 -2.35 7.14
C LEU A 359 -23.83 -3.10 6.02
N PRO A 360 -23.96 -2.53 4.80
CA PRO A 360 -23.45 -1.24 4.37
C PRO A 360 -24.12 -0.05 5.09
N LEU A 361 -23.39 1.04 5.25
CA LEU A 361 -23.91 2.29 5.81
C LEU A 361 -25.01 2.88 4.92
N ASP A 362 -25.90 3.69 5.50
CA ASP A 362 -26.89 4.48 4.74
C ASP A 362 -26.22 5.54 3.85
N SER A 363 -25.17 6.16 4.39
CA SER A 363 -24.29 7.10 3.70
C SER A 363 -22.87 6.94 4.25
N HIS A 364 -21.86 7.38 3.49
CA HIS A 364 -20.48 7.34 3.97
C HIS A 364 -20.30 8.08 5.31
N ASP A 365 -21.06 9.17 5.52
CA ASP A 365 -20.96 10.04 6.71
C ASP A 365 -21.89 9.62 7.85
N ALA A 366 -22.60 8.49 7.70
CA ALA A 366 -23.52 7.99 8.71
C ALA A 366 -22.85 7.72 10.07
N LEU A 367 -21.54 7.44 10.08
CA LEU A 367 -20.81 7.10 11.30
C LEU A 367 -20.39 8.32 12.13
N GLU A 368 -20.53 9.54 11.60
CA GLU A 368 -20.19 10.77 12.34
C GLU A 368 -20.92 10.88 13.68
N ARG A 369 -22.22 10.56 13.67
CA ARG A 369 -23.07 10.57 14.87
C ARG A 369 -22.67 9.54 15.93
N HIS A 370 -21.70 8.67 15.64
CA HIS A 370 -21.18 7.67 16.57
C HIS A 370 -19.70 7.91 16.92
N GLU A 371 -19.16 9.09 16.62
CA GLU A 371 -17.77 9.42 16.92
C GLU A 371 -17.44 9.23 18.41
N GLY A 372 -16.44 8.42 18.72
CA GLY A 372 -16.01 8.10 20.08
C GLY A 372 -16.93 7.14 20.83
N MET A 373 -18.01 6.65 20.21
CA MET A 373 -18.91 5.68 20.83
C MET A 373 -18.38 4.25 20.68
N LEU A 374 -18.66 3.43 21.69
CA LEU A 374 -18.55 1.98 21.64
C LEU A 374 -19.68 1.41 20.79
N VAL A 375 -19.31 0.65 19.76
CA VAL A 375 -20.22 0.08 18.77
C VAL A 375 -19.98 -1.41 18.58
N ASP A 376 -21.00 -2.10 18.08
CA ASP A 376 -20.90 -3.49 17.62
C ASP A 376 -21.35 -3.57 16.16
N ILE A 377 -20.47 -4.04 15.28
CA ILE A 377 -20.82 -4.23 13.86
C ILE A 377 -21.61 -5.53 13.72
N VAL A 378 -22.86 -5.41 13.29
CA VAL A 378 -23.84 -6.51 13.20
C VAL A 378 -24.39 -6.68 11.78
N GLY A 379 -25.01 -7.83 11.52
CA GLY A 379 -25.83 -8.06 10.32
C GLY A 379 -25.06 -8.39 9.02
N SER A 380 -23.73 -8.24 9.00
CA SER A 380 -22.89 -8.57 7.83
C SER A 380 -21.62 -9.30 8.26
N SER A 381 -21.19 -10.29 7.46
CA SER A 381 -19.83 -10.79 7.55
C SER A 381 -18.85 -9.68 7.17
N LEU A 382 -17.67 -9.64 7.77
CA LEU A 382 -16.62 -8.69 7.39
C LEU A 382 -15.48 -9.44 6.69
N THR A 383 -15.10 -8.97 5.51
CA THR A 383 -14.02 -9.53 4.70
C THR A 383 -12.86 -8.54 4.67
N VAL A 384 -11.62 -9.01 4.80
CA VAL A 384 -10.43 -8.19 4.61
C VAL A 384 -10.38 -7.73 3.15
N ALA A 385 -10.54 -6.43 2.94
CA ALA A 385 -10.56 -5.80 1.63
C ALA A 385 -9.14 -5.40 1.19
N GLN A 386 -8.32 -4.90 2.12
CA GLN A 386 -6.89 -4.65 1.89
C GLN A 386 -6.06 -4.79 3.15
N ASN A 387 -4.78 -5.05 2.96
CA ASN A 387 -3.78 -5.25 4.01
C ASN A 387 -2.49 -4.43 3.78
N PHE A 388 -2.51 -3.46 2.86
CA PHE A 388 -1.34 -2.63 2.52
C PHE A 388 -0.79 -1.84 3.71
N PHE A 389 -1.65 -1.41 4.65
CA PHE A 389 -1.28 -0.62 5.82
C PHE A 389 -0.85 -1.46 7.02
N LEU A 390 -0.99 -2.79 6.95
CA LEU A 390 -0.85 -3.68 8.10
C LEU A 390 0.53 -3.58 8.75
N GLY A 391 1.59 -3.83 7.98
CA GLY A 391 2.94 -3.84 8.53
C GLY A 391 3.42 -2.47 8.99
N ARG A 392 2.90 -1.38 8.40
CA ARG A 392 3.35 -0.02 8.72
C ARG A 392 2.56 0.64 9.83
N TYR A 393 1.25 0.43 9.89
CA TYR A 393 0.33 1.18 10.75
C TYR A 393 -0.59 0.28 11.58
N GLY A 394 -0.46 -1.04 11.46
CA GLY A 394 -1.33 -1.98 12.18
C GLY A 394 -2.78 -1.96 11.70
N GLN A 395 -3.01 -1.60 10.43
CA GLN A 395 -4.36 -1.33 9.92
C GLN A 395 -4.76 -2.27 8.77
N LEU A 396 -6.04 -2.66 8.75
CA LEU A 396 -6.70 -3.39 7.68
C LEU A 396 -7.92 -2.61 7.22
N THR A 397 -8.27 -2.66 5.93
CA THR A 397 -9.62 -2.25 5.52
C THR A 397 -10.49 -3.48 5.44
N LEU A 398 -11.65 -3.39 6.07
CA LEU A 398 -12.70 -4.40 6.04
C LEU A 398 -13.80 -3.94 5.09
N SER A 399 -14.41 -4.89 4.39
CA SER A 399 -15.60 -4.72 3.56
C SER A 399 -16.73 -5.56 4.14
N ALA A 400 -17.92 -5.00 4.23
CA ALA A 400 -19.13 -5.75 4.57
C ALA A 400 -19.58 -6.69 3.45
N GLY A 401 -19.88 -7.93 3.80
CA GLY A 401 -20.22 -9.00 2.87
C GLY A 401 -18.97 -9.60 2.21
N GLU A 402 -19.07 -9.82 0.91
CA GLU A 402 -17.99 -10.34 0.09
C GLU A 402 -16.89 -9.30 -0.17
N ARG A 403 -15.79 -9.77 -0.77
CA ARG A 403 -14.72 -8.90 -1.26
C ARG A 403 -15.27 -7.84 -2.23
N ALA A 404 -14.84 -6.59 -2.06
CA ALA A 404 -15.18 -5.52 -2.98
C ALA A 404 -14.44 -5.66 -4.32
N LEU A 405 -15.15 -5.38 -5.41
CA LEU A 405 -14.61 -5.39 -6.77
C LEU A 405 -14.39 -3.97 -7.25
N THR A 406 -13.35 -3.76 -8.06
CA THR A 406 -13.09 -2.47 -8.70
C THR A 406 -14.23 -2.17 -9.68
N PRO A 407 -14.92 -1.02 -9.57
CA PRO A 407 -16.09 -0.76 -10.39
C PRO A 407 -15.86 -0.86 -11.90
N SER A 408 -14.72 -0.35 -12.41
CA SER A 408 -14.34 -0.44 -13.83
C SER A 408 -13.81 -1.83 -14.26
N ASN A 409 -13.76 -2.80 -13.35
CA ASN A 409 -13.57 -4.22 -13.69
C ASN A 409 -14.90 -4.89 -14.07
N VAL A 410 -16.02 -4.39 -13.55
CA VAL A 410 -17.35 -5.01 -13.68
C VAL A 410 -18.27 -4.22 -14.61
N HIS A 411 -18.17 -2.89 -14.61
CA HIS A 411 -19.04 -2.00 -15.37
C HIS A 411 -18.27 -1.02 -16.24
N ARG A 412 -18.84 -0.68 -17.41
CA ARG A 412 -18.27 0.31 -18.33
C ARG A 412 -18.25 1.70 -17.66
N PRO A 413 -17.16 2.47 -17.83
CA PRO A 413 -17.11 3.90 -17.54
C PRO A 413 -18.28 4.65 -18.20
N GLY A 414 -18.80 5.68 -17.51
CA GLY A 414 -19.93 6.50 -17.98
C GLY A 414 -21.32 5.88 -17.83
N THR A 415 -21.44 4.68 -17.24
CA THR A 415 -22.75 4.06 -16.94
C THR A 415 -23.23 4.42 -15.52
N GLN A 416 -24.53 4.26 -15.23
CA GLN A 416 -25.01 4.43 -13.85
C GLN A 416 -24.51 3.30 -12.92
N ALA A 417 -24.39 2.07 -13.45
CA ALA A 417 -23.99 0.90 -12.68
C ALA A 417 -22.58 1.04 -12.05
N ILE A 418 -21.63 1.69 -12.74
CA ILE A 418 -20.29 1.93 -12.16
C ILE A 418 -20.35 2.91 -10.98
N ALA A 419 -21.21 3.94 -11.06
CA ALA A 419 -21.42 4.89 -9.98
C ALA A 419 -22.14 4.23 -8.79
N ASP A 420 -23.12 3.37 -9.06
CA ASP A 420 -23.84 2.62 -8.05
C ASP A 420 -22.91 1.67 -7.28
N LEU A 421 -22.05 0.93 -7.98
CA LEU A 421 -21.07 0.02 -7.36
C LEU A 421 -19.98 0.80 -6.60
N ALA A 422 -19.52 1.94 -7.12
CA ALA A 422 -18.58 2.80 -6.38
C ALA A 422 -19.20 3.34 -5.09
N ALA A 423 -20.46 3.79 -5.14
CA ALA A 423 -21.20 4.25 -3.97
C ALA A 423 -21.49 3.10 -2.98
N GLU A 424 -21.74 1.89 -3.47
CA GLU A 424 -21.90 0.70 -2.66
C GLU A 424 -20.59 0.35 -1.92
N ASN A 425 -19.46 0.29 -2.63
CA ASN A 425 -18.14 0.04 -2.02
C ASN A 425 -17.82 1.06 -0.92
N ALA A 426 -18.07 2.35 -1.17
CA ALA A 426 -17.84 3.41 -0.19
C ALA A 426 -18.66 3.24 1.10
N ARG A 427 -19.86 2.65 1.03
CA ARG A 427 -20.72 2.38 2.21
C ARG A 427 -20.38 1.07 2.91
N ARG A 428 -19.53 0.22 2.31
CA ARG A 428 -19.15 -1.09 2.87
C ARG A 428 -17.83 -1.09 3.62
N PHE A 429 -17.00 -0.07 3.44
CA PHE A 429 -15.65 -0.05 3.99
C PHE A 429 -15.57 0.53 5.41
N LEU A 430 -14.71 -0.09 6.21
CA LEU A 430 -14.32 0.35 7.55
C LEU A 430 -12.81 0.10 7.71
N LEU A 431 -12.10 1.01 8.37
CA LEU A 431 -10.69 0.78 8.70
C LEU A 431 -10.60 0.13 10.10
N LEU A 432 -10.05 -1.07 10.19
CA LEU A 432 -9.67 -1.67 11.46
C LEU A 432 -8.31 -1.11 11.87
N ASP A 433 -8.23 -0.47 13.03
CA ASP A 433 -7.02 0.15 13.57
C ASP A 433 -6.63 -0.57 14.88
N ASP A 434 -5.34 -0.69 15.19
CA ASP A 434 -4.88 -1.39 16.39
C ASP A 434 -4.88 -0.51 17.66
N GLY A 435 -5.37 0.73 17.54
CA GLY A 435 -5.46 1.69 18.65
C GLY A 435 -4.13 2.32 19.01
N ARG A 436 -3.08 2.10 18.21
CA ARG A 436 -1.73 2.64 18.44
C ARG A 436 -1.35 3.58 17.31
N THR A 437 -0.75 4.71 17.67
CA THR A 437 -0.21 5.66 16.68
C THR A 437 1.22 5.33 16.23
N VAL A 438 1.74 4.16 16.61
CA VAL A 438 3.13 3.75 16.33
C VAL A 438 3.27 3.19 14.92
N GLN A 439 4.39 3.50 14.26
CA GLN A 439 4.73 2.86 13.00
C GLN A 439 5.51 1.56 13.23
N ASN A 440 5.26 0.57 12.37
CA ASN A 440 5.90 -0.75 12.40
C ASN A 440 5.69 -1.48 13.74
N PRO A 441 4.42 -1.67 14.16
CA PRO A 441 4.12 -2.30 15.44
C PRO A 441 4.78 -3.67 15.60
N ASN A 442 5.24 -3.98 16.81
CA ASN A 442 5.84 -5.25 17.16
C ASN A 442 5.14 -5.84 18.40
N PRO A 443 4.44 -6.98 18.29
CA PRO A 443 4.24 -7.79 17.07
C PRO A 443 3.34 -7.09 16.04
N MET A 444 3.39 -7.55 14.79
CA MET A 444 2.44 -7.14 13.74
C MET A 444 1.03 -7.58 14.16
N PRO A 445 0.04 -6.66 14.24
CA PRO A 445 -1.31 -7.01 14.67
C PRO A 445 -2.03 -7.84 13.61
N TYR A 446 -3.05 -8.59 14.03
CA TYR A 446 -3.99 -9.33 13.17
C TYR A 446 -3.41 -10.43 12.29
N ALA A 447 -2.09 -10.65 12.33
CA ALA A 447 -1.46 -11.78 11.65
C ALA A 447 -1.95 -13.11 12.25
N ALA A 448 -2.28 -14.07 11.38
CA ALA A 448 -2.55 -15.43 11.80
C ALA A 448 -1.25 -16.16 12.21
N ALA A 449 -1.37 -17.42 12.64
CA ALA A 449 -0.23 -18.22 13.12
C ALA A 449 0.86 -18.45 12.06
N ASP A 450 0.52 -18.35 10.77
CA ASP A 450 1.46 -18.41 9.63
C ASP A 450 2.10 -17.05 9.30
N GLY A 451 1.81 -16.02 10.10
CA GLY A 451 2.40 -14.69 9.97
C GLY A 451 1.74 -13.79 8.92
N THR A 452 0.58 -14.16 8.36
CA THR A 452 -0.13 -13.34 7.35
C THR A 452 -1.62 -13.17 7.65
N VAL A 453 -2.22 -12.19 6.97
CA VAL A 453 -3.66 -12.01 6.81
C VAL A 453 -3.90 -11.52 5.39
N ARG A 454 -4.73 -12.23 4.63
CA ARG A 454 -4.89 -12.03 3.19
C ARG A 454 -6.16 -11.26 2.91
N ALA A 455 -6.16 -10.45 1.84
CA ALA A 455 -7.42 -9.95 1.30
C ALA A 455 -8.32 -11.16 0.98
N GLY A 456 -9.62 -11.07 1.26
CA GLY A 456 -10.57 -12.19 1.16
C GLY A 456 -10.70 -13.07 2.42
N ASP A 457 -9.82 -12.94 3.43
CA ASP A 457 -10.07 -13.58 4.73
C ASP A 457 -11.26 -12.95 5.44
N ARG A 458 -12.00 -13.74 6.23
CA ARG A 458 -13.23 -13.30 6.89
C ARG A 458 -13.02 -13.16 8.39
N LEU A 459 -13.62 -12.14 8.98
CA LEU A 459 -13.67 -11.96 10.42
C LEU A 459 -14.48 -13.09 11.07
N ILE A 460 -14.00 -13.58 12.22
CA ILE A 460 -14.73 -14.52 13.08
C ILE A 460 -15.49 -13.75 14.15
N GLY A 461 -16.80 -13.97 14.24
CA GLY A 461 -17.64 -13.37 15.28
C GLY A 461 -18.01 -11.91 15.00
N SER A 462 -18.37 -11.17 16.05
CA SER A 462 -18.71 -9.76 15.97
C SER A 462 -17.47 -8.87 16.12
N LEU A 463 -17.56 -7.63 15.62
CA LEU A 463 -16.53 -6.62 15.77
C LEU A 463 -17.03 -5.50 16.68
N THR A 464 -16.58 -5.52 17.94
CA THR A 464 -16.91 -4.51 18.93
C THR A 464 -15.72 -3.57 19.19
N GLY A 465 -15.93 -2.27 19.02
CA GLY A 465 -14.86 -1.28 19.15
C GLY A 465 -15.37 0.15 19.26
N VAL A 466 -14.45 1.11 19.39
CA VAL A 466 -14.79 2.54 19.38
C VAL A 466 -14.53 3.11 17.98
N ILE A 467 -15.45 3.92 17.48
CA ILE A 467 -15.32 4.57 16.16
C ILE A 467 -14.66 5.94 16.25
N ASP A 468 -13.79 6.27 15.30
CA ASP A 468 -13.38 7.65 15.00
C ASP A 468 -13.22 7.84 13.48
N PHE A 469 -12.79 9.01 13.04
CA PHE A 469 -12.47 9.27 11.63
C PHE A 469 -11.01 9.66 11.45
N GLY A 470 -10.31 9.07 10.48
CA GLY A 470 -8.96 9.53 10.16
C GLY A 470 -8.23 8.80 9.04
N LEU A 471 -6.96 9.18 8.87
CA LEU A 471 -6.11 8.64 7.80
C LEU A 471 -5.68 7.20 8.09
N ALA A 472 -5.59 6.40 7.04
CA ALA A 472 -4.97 5.09 7.07
C ALA A 472 -3.41 5.14 7.06
N THR A 473 -2.83 6.34 6.91
CA THR A 473 -1.38 6.57 6.88
C THR A 473 -1.04 7.94 7.46
N ASN A 474 0.24 8.20 7.74
CA ASN A 474 0.68 9.55 8.10
C ASN A 474 0.86 10.50 6.89
N ALA A 475 0.58 10.04 5.66
CA ALA A 475 0.72 10.85 4.47
C ALA A 475 -0.50 11.76 4.30
N ASN A 476 -0.27 13.05 4.08
CA ASN A 476 -1.32 14.06 3.88
C ASN A 476 -2.30 13.73 2.74
N THR A 477 -1.87 12.87 1.81
CA THR A 477 -2.61 12.43 0.64
C THR A 477 -3.19 11.02 0.79
N GLY A 478 -3.04 10.40 1.97
CA GLY A 478 -3.57 9.08 2.26
C GLY A 478 -5.10 9.03 2.26
N ILE A 479 -5.62 7.80 2.20
CA ILE A 479 -7.05 7.52 2.31
C ILE A 479 -7.50 7.84 3.74
N ALA A 480 -8.67 8.46 3.87
CA ALA A 480 -9.36 8.67 5.14
C ALA A 480 -10.64 7.83 5.16
N LEU A 481 -10.87 7.12 6.25
CA LEU A 481 -12.05 6.28 6.47
C LEU A 481 -12.45 6.39 7.95
N TYR A 482 -13.69 6.02 8.27
CA TYR A 482 -14.05 5.73 9.65
C TYR A 482 -13.24 4.52 10.12
N LYS A 483 -12.63 4.68 11.29
CA LYS A 483 -11.84 3.65 11.94
C LYS A 483 -12.65 3.01 13.04
N LEU A 484 -12.41 1.74 13.27
CA LEU A 484 -12.85 1.04 14.46
C LEU A 484 -11.63 0.54 15.21
N HIS A 485 -11.52 0.99 16.45
CA HIS A 485 -10.50 0.56 17.41
C HIS A 485 -11.09 -0.56 18.26
N PRO A 486 -10.70 -1.83 18.05
CA PRO A 486 -11.39 -2.94 18.65
C PRO A 486 -11.08 -3.03 20.16
N THR A 487 -12.10 -3.33 20.96
CA THR A 487 -11.93 -3.56 22.42
C THR A 487 -11.18 -4.85 22.72
N VAL A 488 -11.25 -5.82 21.81
CA VAL A 488 -10.53 -7.09 21.84
C VAL A 488 -9.99 -7.35 20.43
N ALA A 489 -8.73 -7.77 20.31
CA ALA A 489 -8.12 -8.04 19.02
C ALA A 489 -8.93 -9.08 18.22
N PRO A 490 -9.49 -8.73 17.05
CA PRO A 490 -10.28 -9.65 16.24
C PRO A 490 -9.46 -10.83 15.72
N GLN A 491 -10.16 -11.91 15.38
CA GLN A 491 -9.60 -13.10 14.76
C GLN A 491 -10.19 -13.28 13.35
N PHE A 492 -9.39 -13.83 12.44
CA PHE A 492 -9.79 -14.05 11.06
C PHE A 492 -9.76 -15.53 10.70
N GLU A 493 -10.80 -15.99 10.03
CA GLU A 493 -10.86 -17.29 9.36
C GLU A 493 -10.08 -17.20 8.04
N ARG A 494 -9.31 -18.25 7.75
CA ARG A 494 -8.57 -18.43 6.49
C ARG A 494 -9.51 -18.79 5.33
N SER A 495 -10.48 -17.92 5.07
CA SER A 495 -11.45 -18.02 3.98
C SER A 495 -10.80 -17.89 2.60
N ASN A 496 -9.63 -17.25 2.50
CA ASN A 496 -8.82 -17.21 1.28
C ASN A 496 -7.45 -17.87 1.56
N PRO A 497 -7.34 -19.20 1.54
CA PRO A 497 -6.07 -19.89 1.76
C PRO A 497 -5.11 -19.68 0.60
N ARG A 498 -3.81 -19.69 0.90
CA ARG A 498 -2.74 -19.59 -0.09
C ARG A 498 -2.81 -20.76 -1.10
N PRO A 499 -2.88 -20.50 -2.42
CA PRO A 499 -2.90 -21.57 -3.41
C PRO A 499 -1.51 -22.21 -3.55
N ALA A 500 -1.40 -23.50 -3.24
CA ALA A 500 -0.13 -24.23 -3.27
C ALA A 500 0.44 -24.46 -4.68
N THR A 501 -0.42 -24.47 -5.71
CA THR A 501 -0.05 -24.72 -7.11
C THR A 501 -0.74 -23.73 -8.03
N ALA A 502 -0.15 -23.48 -9.20
CA ALA A 502 -0.78 -22.69 -10.26
C ALA A 502 -2.11 -23.33 -10.71
N PRO A 503 -3.07 -22.52 -11.21
CA PRO A 503 -4.37 -23.02 -11.66
C PRO A 503 -4.21 -23.95 -12.87
N GLU A 504 -5.03 -25.01 -12.93
CA GLU A 504 -5.07 -25.91 -14.07
C GLU A 504 -5.80 -25.27 -15.25
N VAL A 505 -5.11 -25.19 -16.39
CA VAL A 505 -5.61 -24.52 -17.61
C VAL A 505 -5.70 -25.46 -18.80
N GLY A 506 -5.35 -26.75 -18.62
CA GLY A 506 -5.33 -27.74 -19.70
C GLY A 506 -4.28 -27.43 -20.78
N GLY A 507 -4.49 -28.02 -21.95
CA GLY A 507 -3.66 -27.81 -23.14
C GLY A 507 -2.34 -28.58 -23.13
N ASN A 508 -1.73 -28.66 -24.31
CA ASN A 508 -0.42 -29.29 -24.53
C ASN A 508 0.74 -28.31 -24.44
N LEU A 509 0.43 -27.01 -24.50
CA LEU A 509 1.36 -25.91 -24.22
C LEU A 509 0.74 -24.93 -23.23
N ARG A 510 1.60 -24.29 -22.44
CA ARG A 510 1.21 -23.27 -21.46
C ARG A 510 1.96 -21.97 -21.71
N VAL A 511 1.23 -20.88 -21.78
CA VAL A 511 1.79 -19.52 -21.82
C VAL A 511 1.45 -18.83 -20.50
N ALA A 512 2.37 -18.05 -19.94
CA ALA A 512 2.11 -17.26 -18.75
C ALA A 512 2.55 -15.80 -18.92
N SER A 513 2.02 -14.93 -18.06
CA SER A 513 2.43 -13.54 -17.94
C SER A 513 2.67 -13.20 -16.48
N LEU A 514 3.75 -12.47 -16.19
CA LEU A 514 4.14 -12.09 -14.84
C LEU A 514 4.80 -10.70 -14.83
N ASN A 515 4.18 -9.77 -14.10
CA ASN A 515 4.86 -8.56 -13.67
C ASN A 515 5.73 -8.90 -12.45
N VAL A 516 7.05 -8.70 -12.56
CA VAL A 516 8.04 -9.13 -11.54
C VAL A 516 8.40 -8.05 -10.52
N LEU A 517 7.63 -6.95 -10.44
CA LEU A 517 7.81 -5.86 -9.47
C LEU A 517 9.22 -5.25 -9.51
N ASN A 518 9.62 -4.73 -10.67
CA ASN A 518 10.92 -4.10 -10.94
C ASN A 518 12.10 -5.02 -10.63
N HIS A 519 12.33 -6.04 -11.45
CA HIS A 519 13.53 -6.88 -11.34
C HIS A 519 14.74 -6.19 -11.99
N PHE A 520 15.58 -5.60 -11.13
CA PHE A 520 16.76 -4.83 -11.51
C PHE A 520 18.02 -5.50 -11.02
N THR A 521 19.03 -5.60 -11.90
CA THR A 521 20.38 -6.04 -11.51
C THR A 521 21.27 -4.87 -11.11
N THR A 522 20.81 -3.63 -11.33
CA THR A 522 21.43 -2.41 -10.79
C THR A 522 20.54 -1.79 -9.72
N PHE A 523 21.09 -1.63 -8.52
CA PHE A 523 20.33 -1.22 -7.34
C PHE A 523 20.29 0.29 -7.15
N THR A 524 19.36 0.78 -6.34
CA THR A 524 19.20 2.22 -6.07
C THR A 524 20.40 2.85 -5.34
N ASN A 525 21.27 2.04 -4.74
CA ASN A 525 22.54 2.48 -4.15
C ASN A 525 23.71 2.56 -5.15
N GLY A 526 23.48 2.24 -6.43
CA GLY A 526 24.48 2.27 -7.51
C GLY A 526 25.39 1.04 -7.57
N ASN A 527 25.15 0.01 -6.76
CA ASN A 527 25.81 -1.29 -6.90
C ASN A 527 25.03 -2.20 -7.85
N THR A 528 25.67 -3.28 -8.33
CA THR A 528 25.02 -4.27 -9.21
C THR A 528 25.08 -5.68 -8.63
N ALA A 529 24.21 -6.56 -9.13
CA ALA A 529 24.21 -7.99 -8.80
C ALA A 529 25.54 -8.68 -9.19
N ALA A 530 26.24 -8.16 -10.20
CA ALA A 530 27.55 -8.63 -10.61
C ALA A 530 28.72 -8.06 -9.75
N GLY A 531 28.42 -7.28 -8.71
CA GLY A 531 29.41 -6.72 -7.78
C GLY A 531 30.10 -5.44 -8.27
N ALA A 532 29.60 -4.79 -9.31
CA ALA A 532 30.09 -3.47 -9.72
C ALA A 532 29.49 -2.36 -8.84
N SER A 533 30.16 -1.20 -8.80
CA SER A 533 29.72 -0.01 -8.05
C SER A 533 29.75 1.24 -8.93
N GLY A 534 28.92 2.24 -8.63
CA GLY A 534 28.83 3.49 -9.39
C GLY A 534 27.99 3.38 -10.67
N ALA A 535 27.17 2.34 -10.78
CA ALA A 535 26.24 2.13 -11.88
C ALA A 535 24.95 2.96 -11.70
N GLY A 536 24.15 3.03 -12.76
CA GLY A 536 22.85 3.68 -12.77
C GLY A 536 21.96 3.11 -13.86
N CYS A 537 20.68 3.47 -13.82
CA CYS A 537 19.69 2.96 -14.76
C CYS A 537 19.29 4.04 -15.76
N ALA A 538 19.05 3.66 -17.01
CA ALA A 538 18.66 4.57 -18.07
C ALA A 538 17.16 4.92 -17.95
N LEU A 539 16.81 6.19 -18.03
CA LEU A 539 15.43 6.68 -18.15
C LEU A 539 15.43 7.93 -19.05
N GLY A 540 14.74 7.88 -20.19
CA GLY A 540 14.73 8.98 -21.15
C GLY A 540 16.13 9.37 -21.66
N GLY A 541 17.06 8.41 -21.73
CA GLY A 541 18.44 8.64 -22.12
C GLY A 541 19.38 9.14 -21.01
N VAL A 542 18.86 9.40 -19.81
CA VAL A 542 19.67 9.80 -18.64
C VAL A 542 19.98 8.57 -17.78
N VAL A 543 21.25 8.38 -17.44
CA VAL A 543 21.70 7.27 -16.57
C VAL A 543 21.99 7.79 -15.16
N ALA A 544 21.27 7.30 -14.17
CA ALA A 544 21.47 7.65 -12.77
C ALA A 544 21.01 6.53 -11.82
N ALA A 545 21.62 6.41 -10.64
CA ALA A 545 21.17 5.45 -9.62
C ALA A 545 19.73 5.73 -9.15
N ALA A 546 19.32 7.01 -9.12
CA ALA A 546 17.95 7.41 -8.79
C ALA A 546 16.89 6.97 -9.82
N ASN A 547 17.31 6.59 -11.03
CA ASN A 547 16.42 6.02 -12.04
C ASN A 547 16.21 4.52 -11.84
N CYS A 548 17.04 3.86 -11.02
CA CYS A 548 16.87 2.45 -10.69
C CYS A 548 15.64 2.24 -9.81
N ARG A 549 15.05 1.07 -9.93
CA ARG A 549 13.84 0.65 -9.21
C ARG A 549 14.07 -0.75 -8.63
N GLY A 550 13.11 -1.27 -7.88
CA GLY A 550 13.23 -2.62 -7.32
C GLY A 550 14.08 -2.65 -6.04
N ALA A 551 14.90 -3.68 -5.90
CA ALA A 551 15.80 -3.88 -4.77
C ALA A 551 16.77 -2.71 -4.57
N SER A 552 16.97 -2.30 -3.31
CA SER A 552 17.90 -1.24 -2.94
C SER A 552 19.34 -1.72 -2.79
N ASN A 553 19.54 -3.03 -2.65
CA ASN A 553 20.82 -3.67 -2.42
C ASN A 553 20.79 -5.17 -2.81
N LEU A 554 21.95 -5.84 -2.74
CA LEU A 554 22.10 -7.24 -3.13
C LEU A 554 21.23 -8.20 -2.31
N ALA A 555 21.09 -7.99 -1.00
CA ALA A 555 20.32 -8.88 -0.15
C ALA A 555 18.83 -8.86 -0.50
N GLU A 556 18.28 -7.68 -0.79
CA GLU A 556 16.90 -7.53 -1.28
C GLU A 556 16.73 -8.13 -2.69
N PHE A 557 17.73 -7.98 -3.56
CA PHE A 557 17.72 -8.58 -4.89
C PHE A 557 17.68 -10.11 -4.82
N GLU A 558 18.51 -10.72 -3.97
CA GLU A 558 18.52 -12.17 -3.78
C GLU A 558 17.17 -12.68 -3.27
N ARG A 559 16.53 -11.95 -2.35
CA ARG A 559 15.18 -12.24 -1.85
C ARG A 559 14.12 -12.15 -2.94
N GLN A 560 14.13 -11.08 -3.73
CA GLN A 560 13.21 -10.90 -4.86
C GLN A 560 13.39 -12.02 -5.88
N ARG A 561 14.65 -12.25 -6.27
CA ARG A 561 15.05 -13.25 -7.24
C ARG A 561 14.61 -14.65 -6.83
N GLU A 562 14.76 -15.03 -5.56
CA GLU A 562 14.31 -16.34 -5.07
C GLU A 562 12.79 -16.52 -5.29
N LYS A 563 11.97 -15.57 -4.84
CA LYS A 563 10.51 -15.64 -5.01
C LYS A 563 10.11 -15.69 -6.49
N THR A 564 10.72 -14.85 -7.33
CA THR A 564 10.47 -14.83 -8.78
C THR A 564 10.83 -16.16 -9.43
N LEU A 565 11.95 -16.78 -9.08
CA LEU A 565 12.36 -18.08 -9.63
C LEU A 565 11.43 -19.22 -9.18
N GLN A 566 10.98 -19.22 -7.94
CA GLN A 566 9.97 -20.17 -7.44
C GLN A 566 8.65 -20.01 -8.20
N ALA A 567 8.18 -18.77 -8.41
CA ALA A 567 6.95 -18.51 -9.16
C ALA A 567 7.06 -18.96 -10.63
N LEU A 568 8.17 -18.67 -11.30
CA LEU A 568 8.41 -19.09 -12.69
C LEU A 568 8.47 -20.61 -12.87
N LEU A 569 9.05 -21.34 -11.91
CA LEU A 569 9.04 -22.81 -11.90
C LEU A 569 7.63 -23.35 -11.61
N GLY A 570 6.93 -22.78 -10.61
CA GLY A 570 5.60 -23.22 -10.19
C GLY A 570 4.49 -22.96 -11.20
N LEU A 571 4.64 -21.93 -12.05
CA LEU A 571 3.73 -21.67 -13.18
C LEU A 571 3.73 -22.82 -14.20
N ASP A 572 4.83 -23.56 -14.28
CA ASP A 572 5.06 -24.64 -15.24
C ASP A 572 4.60 -24.27 -16.66
N ALA A 573 5.02 -23.09 -17.12
CA ALA A 573 4.73 -22.58 -18.46
C ALA A 573 5.88 -22.90 -19.43
N ASP A 574 5.54 -23.05 -20.71
CA ASP A 574 6.50 -23.26 -21.80
C ASP A 574 7.01 -21.94 -22.38
N VAL A 575 6.20 -20.88 -22.32
CA VAL A 575 6.53 -19.50 -22.70
C VAL A 575 6.04 -18.55 -21.61
N VAL A 576 6.86 -17.60 -21.18
CA VAL A 576 6.49 -16.60 -20.16
C VAL A 576 6.82 -15.19 -20.63
N GLY A 577 5.81 -14.32 -20.66
CA GLY A 577 5.96 -12.87 -20.83
C GLY A 577 6.23 -12.19 -19.50
N LEU A 578 7.27 -11.38 -19.43
CA LEU A 578 7.72 -10.69 -18.22
C LEU A 578 7.58 -9.18 -18.40
N MET A 579 7.02 -8.52 -17.39
CA MET A 579 6.95 -7.07 -17.28
C MET A 579 7.81 -6.59 -16.11
N GLU A 580 8.32 -5.36 -16.18
CA GLU A 580 9.17 -4.75 -15.15
C GLU A 580 10.59 -5.36 -15.05
N ILE A 581 11.13 -5.80 -16.18
CA ILE A 581 12.54 -6.17 -16.30
C ILE A 581 13.36 -4.90 -16.54
N GLN A 582 14.50 -4.74 -15.87
CA GLN A 582 15.39 -3.60 -16.12
C GLN A 582 15.77 -3.49 -17.61
N ASN A 583 15.73 -2.27 -18.13
CA ASN A 583 16.05 -1.97 -19.51
C ASN A 583 17.57 -1.80 -19.71
N GLU A 584 18.27 -2.92 -19.86
CA GLU A 584 19.74 -2.98 -20.03
C GLU A 584 20.17 -4.12 -20.99
N GLY A 585 19.41 -4.29 -22.07
CA GLY A 585 19.51 -5.50 -22.89
C GLY A 585 19.01 -6.73 -22.11
N ASN A 586 19.62 -7.90 -22.30
CA ASN A 586 19.18 -9.14 -21.67
C ASN A 586 19.78 -9.43 -20.29
N VAL A 587 20.63 -8.57 -19.72
CA VAL A 587 21.34 -8.84 -18.45
C VAL A 587 20.39 -9.30 -17.32
N ALA A 588 19.32 -8.54 -17.05
CA ALA A 588 18.37 -8.88 -15.99
C ALA A 588 17.53 -10.13 -16.27
N VAL A 589 17.11 -10.37 -17.51
CA VAL A 589 16.34 -11.58 -17.85
C VAL A 589 17.25 -12.82 -17.90
N ASP A 590 18.50 -12.68 -18.31
CA ASP A 590 19.48 -13.76 -18.33
C ASP A 590 19.89 -14.18 -16.92
N ASP A 591 19.89 -13.27 -15.94
CA ASP A 591 20.04 -13.63 -14.53
C ASP A 591 18.93 -14.58 -14.05
N LEU A 592 17.67 -14.30 -14.43
CA LEU A 592 16.54 -15.18 -14.14
C LEU A 592 16.69 -16.52 -14.87
N VAL A 593 17.01 -16.52 -16.17
CA VAL A 593 17.22 -17.75 -16.95
C VAL A 593 18.37 -18.59 -16.39
N ALA A 594 19.47 -17.99 -15.96
CA ALA A 594 20.57 -18.68 -15.29
C ALA A 594 20.10 -19.30 -13.97
N GLY A 595 19.29 -18.59 -13.19
CA GLY A 595 18.68 -19.10 -11.96
C GLY A 595 17.73 -20.27 -12.19
N LEU A 596 16.93 -20.22 -13.26
CA LEU A 596 16.05 -21.31 -13.68
C LEU A 596 16.85 -22.53 -14.13
N ASN A 597 17.85 -22.34 -14.98
CA ASN A 597 18.73 -23.40 -15.47
C ASN A 597 19.57 -24.04 -14.36
N THR A 598 19.91 -23.30 -13.30
CA THR A 598 20.56 -23.86 -12.12
C THR A 598 19.64 -24.84 -11.38
N ARG A 599 18.33 -24.57 -11.33
CA ARG A 599 17.34 -25.39 -10.62
C ARG A 599 16.78 -26.54 -11.47
N ALA A 600 16.51 -26.28 -12.75
CA ALA A 600 15.86 -27.21 -13.67
C ALA A 600 16.84 -28.02 -14.54
N GLY A 601 18.12 -27.62 -14.58
CA GLY A 601 19.15 -28.19 -15.45
C GLY A 601 19.52 -27.24 -16.59
N ALA A 602 20.80 -27.25 -16.97
CA ALA A 602 21.34 -26.35 -17.98
C ALA A 602 20.61 -26.50 -19.33
N GLY A 603 20.21 -25.38 -19.94
CA GLY A 603 19.51 -25.35 -21.23
C GLY A 603 18.00 -25.62 -21.15
N SER A 604 17.44 -25.80 -19.95
CA SER A 604 15.98 -25.97 -19.77
C SER A 604 15.18 -24.72 -20.14
N TRP A 605 15.79 -23.55 -19.98
CA TRP A 605 15.21 -22.25 -20.25
C TRP A 605 16.15 -21.38 -21.08
N ALA A 606 15.58 -20.53 -21.92
CA ALA A 606 16.28 -19.52 -22.69
C ALA A 606 15.49 -18.20 -22.72
N SER A 607 16.20 -17.08 -22.84
CA SER A 607 15.60 -15.77 -23.12
C SER A 607 15.40 -15.59 -24.63
N VAL A 608 14.36 -14.86 -25.01
CA VAL A 608 14.21 -14.34 -26.37
C VAL A 608 15.26 -13.23 -26.58
N PRO A 609 15.92 -13.14 -27.74
CA PRO A 609 16.90 -12.08 -28.02
C PRO A 609 16.30 -10.67 -27.89
N VAL A 610 17.15 -9.68 -27.62
CA VAL A 610 16.74 -8.28 -27.67
C VAL A 610 16.34 -7.93 -29.12
N PRO A 611 15.16 -7.35 -29.36
CA PRO A 611 14.72 -6.95 -30.69
C PRO A 611 15.64 -5.85 -31.26
N ALA A 612 15.86 -5.89 -32.58
CA ALA A 612 16.81 -4.99 -33.24
C ALA A 612 16.30 -3.53 -33.26
N GLU A 613 14.98 -3.34 -33.20
CA GLU A 613 14.34 -2.03 -33.22
C GLU A 613 14.50 -1.28 -31.88
N GLY A 614 14.72 -2.00 -30.77
CA GLY A 614 14.97 -1.44 -29.43
C GLY A 614 13.91 -1.83 -28.39
N THR A 615 14.08 -1.41 -27.14
CA THR A 615 13.22 -1.84 -26.02
C THR A 615 12.59 -0.66 -25.26
N GLY A 616 12.60 0.52 -25.86
CA GLY A 616 11.98 1.73 -25.31
C GLY A 616 12.92 2.60 -24.50
N SER A 617 12.33 3.63 -23.90
CA SER A 617 13.03 4.70 -23.19
C SER A 617 12.85 4.68 -21.68
N ASP A 618 11.94 3.85 -21.16
CA ASP A 618 11.75 3.68 -19.72
C ASP A 618 12.87 2.82 -19.10
N ALA A 619 13.04 2.92 -17.78
CA ALA A 619 14.01 2.12 -17.02
C ALA A 619 13.63 0.64 -16.95
N ILE A 620 12.38 0.31 -17.27
CA ILE A 620 11.87 -1.04 -17.42
C ILE A 620 11.42 -1.33 -18.85
N ARG A 621 11.49 -2.60 -19.22
CA ARG A 621 10.99 -3.16 -20.47
C ARG A 621 10.22 -4.44 -20.23
N VAL A 622 9.64 -4.98 -21.30
CA VAL A 622 9.11 -6.34 -21.36
C VAL A 622 10.17 -7.32 -21.87
N ALA A 623 10.02 -8.59 -21.52
CA ALA A 623 10.87 -9.69 -22.01
C ALA A 623 10.06 -10.98 -22.19
N LEU A 624 10.64 -11.95 -22.90
CA LEU A 624 10.09 -13.29 -23.05
C LEU A 624 11.16 -14.32 -22.70
N ILE A 625 10.76 -15.35 -21.96
CA ILE A 625 11.56 -16.57 -21.73
C ILE A 625 10.75 -17.79 -22.17
N TYR A 626 11.42 -18.86 -22.53
CA TYR A 626 10.78 -20.08 -23.03
C TYR A 626 11.59 -21.34 -22.70
N ARG A 627 10.96 -22.50 -22.83
CA ARG A 627 11.58 -23.82 -22.72
C ARG A 627 11.98 -24.34 -24.11
N PRO A 628 13.27 -24.40 -24.46
CA PRO A 628 13.72 -24.85 -25.79
C PRO A 628 13.35 -26.30 -26.13
N ALA A 629 13.09 -27.13 -25.11
CA ALA A 629 12.63 -28.50 -25.28
C ALA A 629 11.14 -28.61 -25.69
N ARG A 630 10.40 -27.50 -25.68
CA ARG A 630 8.94 -27.46 -25.86
C ARG A 630 8.54 -26.62 -27.06
N VAL A 631 9.25 -25.51 -27.28
CA VAL A 631 9.04 -24.62 -28.42
C VAL A 631 10.36 -24.11 -28.98
N SER A 632 10.34 -23.74 -30.26
CA SER A 632 11.46 -23.10 -30.95
C SER A 632 11.07 -21.70 -31.43
N LEU A 633 12.06 -20.80 -31.57
CA LEU A 633 11.84 -19.46 -32.12
C LEU A 633 11.70 -19.54 -33.65
N VAL A 634 10.71 -18.83 -34.19
CA VAL A 634 10.54 -18.66 -35.64
C VAL A 634 10.79 -17.19 -36.00
N GLY A 635 11.86 -16.94 -36.76
CA GLY A 635 12.27 -15.57 -37.09
C GLY A 635 12.84 -14.81 -35.90
N LEU A 636 13.13 -13.52 -36.12
CA LEU A 636 13.63 -12.61 -35.09
C LEU A 636 12.46 -11.99 -34.31
N PRO A 637 12.64 -11.69 -33.00
CA PRO A 637 11.64 -10.93 -32.25
C PRO A 637 11.52 -9.51 -32.80
N GLN A 638 10.32 -8.94 -32.69
CA GLN A 638 10.03 -7.57 -33.11
C GLN A 638 9.50 -6.76 -31.94
N SER A 639 9.79 -5.46 -31.94
CA SER A 639 9.25 -4.52 -30.95
C SER A 639 8.58 -3.32 -31.59
N ASP A 640 7.49 -2.88 -30.98
CA ASP A 640 6.74 -1.72 -31.43
C ASP A 640 7.29 -0.40 -30.86
N VAL A 641 8.33 0.12 -31.52
CA VAL A 641 9.05 1.34 -31.09
C VAL A 641 8.37 2.65 -31.53
N ASP A 642 7.08 2.61 -31.86
CA ASP A 642 6.29 3.82 -32.07
C ASP A 642 6.37 4.74 -30.84
N ALA A 643 6.42 6.06 -31.06
CA ALA A 643 6.59 7.05 -30.01
C ALA A 643 5.46 7.04 -28.96
N VAL A 644 4.29 6.48 -29.27
CA VAL A 644 3.20 6.26 -28.31
C VAL A 644 3.60 5.28 -27.19
N ASN A 645 4.62 4.44 -27.41
CA ASN A 645 5.07 3.41 -26.48
C ASN A 645 6.40 3.81 -25.82
N SER A 646 6.37 4.18 -24.53
CA SER A 646 7.59 4.29 -23.72
C SER A 646 8.19 2.93 -23.35
N ARG A 647 7.32 1.90 -23.28
CA ARG A 647 7.62 0.49 -23.04
C ARG A 647 7.06 -0.32 -24.22
N PRO A 648 7.78 -0.39 -25.35
CA PRO A 648 7.37 -1.11 -26.56
C PRO A 648 6.89 -2.53 -26.28
N THR A 649 5.79 -2.92 -26.92
CA THR A 649 5.36 -4.32 -26.98
C THR A 649 6.44 -5.15 -27.66
N LEU A 650 6.73 -6.34 -27.12
CA LEU A 650 7.60 -7.35 -27.72
C LEU A 650 6.76 -8.49 -28.26
N ILE A 651 6.93 -8.85 -29.53
CA ILE A 651 6.28 -10.02 -30.14
C ILE A 651 7.31 -11.02 -30.65
N GLN A 652 7.06 -12.30 -30.38
CA GLN A 652 7.86 -13.42 -30.90
C GLN A 652 6.93 -14.54 -31.38
N THR A 653 7.22 -15.05 -32.57
CA THR A 653 6.60 -16.27 -33.10
C THR A 653 7.33 -17.50 -32.58
N PHE A 654 6.58 -18.47 -32.08
CA PHE A 654 7.06 -19.78 -31.65
C PHE A 654 6.51 -20.87 -32.55
N ALA A 655 7.27 -21.96 -32.70
CA ALA A 655 6.78 -23.22 -33.23
C ALA A 655 6.79 -24.29 -32.14
N ALA A 656 5.66 -24.98 -31.98
CA ALA A 656 5.54 -26.19 -31.18
C ALA A 656 6.32 -27.35 -31.82
N LEU A 657 6.47 -28.46 -31.10
CA LEU A 657 7.20 -29.64 -31.60
C LEU A 657 6.57 -30.26 -32.86
N ASN A 658 5.25 -30.11 -33.05
CA ASN A 658 4.54 -30.52 -34.26
C ASN A 658 4.67 -29.53 -35.43
N GLY A 659 5.25 -28.36 -35.18
CA GLY A 659 5.44 -27.30 -36.17
C GLY A 659 4.26 -26.32 -36.29
N GLU A 660 3.18 -26.51 -35.51
CA GLU A 660 2.14 -25.47 -35.35
C GLU A 660 2.79 -24.19 -34.80
N ARG A 661 2.37 -23.04 -35.31
CA ARG A 661 2.96 -21.74 -34.99
C ARG A 661 1.96 -20.84 -34.30
N PHE A 662 2.44 -20.09 -33.33
CA PHE A 662 1.68 -19.05 -32.64
C PHE A 662 2.62 -17.91 -32.27
N ALA A 663 2.09 -16.71 -32.08
CA ALA A 663 2.86 -15.56 -31.61
C ALA A 663 2.38 -15.12 -30.22
N VAL A 664 3.32 -14.70 -29.38
CA VAL A 664 3.03 -14.09 -28.08
C VAL A 664 3.52 -12.64 -28.11
N ALA A 665 2.61 -11.70 -27.89
CA ALA A 665 2.90 -10.28 -27.77
C ALA A 665 2.78 -9.86 -26.30
N VAL A 666 3.87 -9.40 -25.70
CA VAL A 666 3.93 -8.96 -24.30
C VAL A 666 3.89 -7.44 -24.25
N ASN A 667 2.92 -6.88 -23.53
CA ASN A 667 2.76 -5.44 -23.38
C ASN A 667 2.89 -4.96 -21.93
N HIS A 668 3.21 -3.67 -21.77
CA HIS A 668 3.14 -2.96 -20.50
C HIS A 668 2.69 -1.51 -20.74
N LEU A 669 1.38 -1.33 -20.92
CA LEU A 669 0.78 -0.03 -21.28
C LEU A 669 0.98 1.01 -20.18
N LYS A 670 0.86 2.30 -20.51
CA LYS A 670 1.14 3.42 -19.59
C LYS A 670 0.39 3.25 -18.26
N SER A 671 1.13 3.38 -17.15
CA SER A 671 0.54 3.32 -15.81
C SER A 671 -0.47 4.44 -15.55
N LYS A 672 -1.48 4.14 -14.75
CA LYS A 672 -2.59 5.06 -14.43
C LYS A 672 -2.18 6.25 -13.53
N GLY A 673 -0.94 6.27 -13.01
CA GLY A 673 -0.44 7.27 -12.06
C GLY A 673 0.33 8.43 -12.69
N SER A 674 0.84 9.33 -11.85
CA SER A 674 1.58 10.54 -12.27
C SER A 674 0.76 11.42 -13.22
N CYS A 675 -0.43 11.81 -12.78
CA CYS A 675 -1.37 12.62 -13.55
C CYS A 675 -0.74 13.96 -13.98
N PRO A 676 -0.84 14.33 -15.26
CA PRO A 676 -0.50 15.67 -15.69
C PRO A 676 -1.52 16.68 -15.14
N THR A 677 -1.15 17.95 -15.07
CA THR A 677 -2.12 19.02 -14.87
C THR A 677 -2.94 19.24 -16.15
N PRO A 678 -4.16 19.81 -16.06
CA PRO A 678 -4.95 20.14 -17.25
C PRO A 678 -4.27 21.08 -18.24
N VAL A 679 -3.25 21.82 -17.80
CA VAL A 679 -2.45 22.72 -18.66
C VAL A 679 -1.34 21.95 -19.38
N GLU A 680 -0.72 20.97 -18.71
CA GLU A 680 0.39 20.18 -19.28
C GLU A 680 -0.10 19.20 -20.33
N ASP A 681 -1.17 18.45 -20.04
CA ASP A 681 -1.76 17.48 -20.96
C ASP A 681 -3.25 17.26 -20.63
N PRO A 682 -4.15 18.05 -21.25
CA PRO A 682 -5.58 18.01 -20.96
C PRO A 682 -6.25 16.68 -21.36
N LEU A 683 -5.62 15.84 -22.18
CA LEU A 683 -6.19 14.57 -22.63
C LEU A 683 -5.90 13.42 -21.65
N ASN A 684 -4.85 13.54 -20.83
CA ASN A 684 -4.38 12.46 -19.96
C ASN A 684 -4.55 12.74 -18.46
N ILE A 685 -5.33 13.77 -18.11
CA ILE A 685 -5.78 14.00 -16.73
C ILE A 685 -6.73 12.90 -16.24
N ASP A 686 -6.98 12.86 -14.93
CA ASP A 686 -8.07 12.05 -14.37
C ASP A 686 -9.40 12.73 -14.70
N LEU A 687 -10.30 12.04 -15.40
CA LEU A 687 -11.63 12.56 -15.73
C LEU A 687 -12.66 12.25 -14.65
N GLY A 688 -12.29 11.54 -13.58
CA GLY A 688 -13.22 11.13 -12.53
C GLY A 688 -14.21 10.05 -12.98
N ASP A 689 -13.95 9.39 -14.10
CA ASP A 689 -14.73 8.29 -14.67
C ASP A 689 -14.28 6.90 -14.18
N LEU A 690 -13.43 6.89 -13.13
CA LEU A 690 -12.83 5.71 -12.49
C LEU A 690 -11.83 4.93 -13.37
N GLN A 691 -11.39 5.52 -14.49
CA GLN A 691 -10.31 4.93 -15.31
C GLN A 691 -8.93 5.43 -14.91
N GLY A 692 -8.84 6.50 -14.12
CA GLY A 692 -7.57 7.14 -13.74
C GLY A 692 -6.84 7.81 -14.90
N CYS A 693 -5.68 8.37 -14.61
CA CYS A 693 -4.93 9.17 -15.59
C CYS A 693 -4.40 8.35 -16.76
N TRP A 694 -3.99 9.06 -17.82
CA TRP A 694 -3.42 8.47 -19.04
C TRP A 694 -4.34 7.50 -19.79
N ASN A 695 -5.67 7.58 -19.60
CA ASN A 695 -6.62 6.72 -20.32
C ASN A 695 -6.55 6.95 -21.84
N ALA A 696 -6.52 8.20 -22.28
CA ALA A 696 -6.42 8.53 -23.71
C ALA A 696 -5.16 7.95 -24.36
N LEU A 697 -4.01 8.05 -23.69
CA LEU A 697 -2.77 7.42 -24.16
C LEU A 697 -2.88 5.89 -24.18
N ARG A 698 -3.43 5.26 -23.14
CA ARG A 698 -3.64 3.79 -23.13
C ARG A 698 -4.55 3.32 -24.26
N VAL A 699 -5.58 4.08 -24.63
CA VAL A 699 -6.44 3.80 -25.80
C VAL A 699 -5.64 3.89 -27.10
N GLN A 700 -4.79 4.91 -27.27
CA GLN A 700 -3.90 5.02 -28.43
C GLN A 700 -2.92 3.84 -28.50
N GLN A 701 -2.33 3.45 -27.38
CA GLN A 701 -1.43 2.29 -27.31
C GLN A 701 -2.17 0.98 -27.64
N ALA A 702 -3.42 0.82 -27.21
CA ALA A 702 -4.26 -0.33 -27.54
C ALA A 702 -4.58 -0.41 -29.04
N ALA A 703 -4.94 0.71 -29.68
CA ALA A 703 -5.14 0.77 -31.13
C ALA A 703 -3.84 0.46 -31.89
N ARG A 704 -2.72 1.06 -31.45
CA ARG A 704 -1.41 0.81 -32.03
C ARG A 704 -0.98 -0.65 -31.90
N LEU A 705 -1.25 -1.29 -30.76
CA LEU A 705 -0.98 -2.71 -30.54
C LEU A 705 -1.70 -3.59 -31.57
N HIS A 706 -2.97 -3.31 -31.90
CA HIS A 706 -3.69 -4.01 -32.95
C HIS A 706 -3.00 -3.87 -34.32
N ASP A 707 -2.64 -2.64 -34.72
CA ASP A 707 -2.00 -2.37 -36.01
C ASP A 707 -0.62 -3.05 -36.12
N PHE A 708 0.18 -2.99 -35.05
CA PHE A 708 1.48 -3.64 -34.98
C PHE A 708 1.37 -5.15 -35.16
N VAL A 709 0.41 -5.77 -34.48
CA VAL A 709 0.16 -7.21 -34.60
C VAL A 709 -0.37 -7.57 -35.99
N ALA A 710 -1.23 -6.75 -36.58
CA ALA A 710 -1.69 -6.96 -37.96
C ALA A 710 -0.52 -6.96 -38.96
N ALA A 711 0.46 -6.06 -38.78
CA ALA A 711 1.68 -6.04 -39.59
C ALA A 711 2.54 -7.30 -39.37
N HIS A 712 2.68 -7.77 -38.12
CA HIS A 712 3.37 -9.01 -37.82
C HIS A 712 2.72 -10.22 -38.49
N ARG A 713 1.38 -10.33 -38.43
CA ARG A 713 0.61 -11.40 -39.09
C ARG A 713 0.81 -11.37 -40.59
N ALA A 714 0.76 -10.20 -41.21
CA ALA A 714 1.00 -10.05 -42.65
C ALA A 714 2.42 -10.47 -43.07
N ALA A 715 3.43 -10.20 -42.22
CA ALA A 715 4.81 -10.54 -42.50
C ALA A 715 5.14 -12.03 -42.29
N THR A 716 4.49 -12.68 -41.32
CA THR A 716 4.84 -14.05 -40.89
C THR A 716 3.85 -15.12 -41.37
N GLY A 717 2.61 -14.72 -41.71
CA GLY A 717 1.51 -15.63 -42.01
C GLY A 717 0.97 -16.38 -40.77
N VAL A 718 1.32 -15.95 -39.55
CA VAL A 718 0.87 -16.59 -38.31
C VAL A 718 -0.32 -15.83 -37.75
N ASP A 719 -1.52 -16.41 -37.87
CA ASP A 719 -2.77 -15.79 -37.42
C ASP A 719 -3.09 -16.03 -35.94
N ASP A 720 -2.47 -17.05 -35.35
CA ASP A 720 -2.64 -17.42 -33.96
C ASP A 720 -1.78 -16.51 -33.08
N VAL A 721 -2.40 -15.49 -32.47
CA VAL A 721 -1.69 -14.50 -31.65
C VAL A 721 -2.34 -14.36 -30.29
N LEU A 722 -1.51 -14.37 -29.25
CA LEU A 722 -1.89 -14.09 -27.87
C LEU A 722 -1.26 -12.76 -27.43
N LEU A 723 -2.09 -11.82 -26.99
CA LEU A 723 -1.65 -10.63 -26.28
C LEU A 723 -1.70 -10.93 -24.78
N VAL A 724 -0.59 -10.72 -24.10
CA VAL A 724 -0.49 -10.88 -22.65
C VAL A 724 0.26 -9.71 -22.03
N GLY A 725 -0.02 -9.40 -20.78
CA GLY A 725 0.78 -8.44 -20.04
C GLY A 725 -0.05 -7.54 -19.14
N ASP A 726 0.61 -6.53 -18.58
CA ASP A 726 -0.04 -5.50 -17.78
C ASP A 726 -0.58 -4.40 -18.71
N PHE A 727 -1.89 -4.39 -18.90
CA PHE A 727 -2.58 -3.38 -19.71
C PHE A 727 -2.79 -2.08 -18.94
N ASN A 728 -2.51 -2.05 -17.64
CA ASN A 728 -2.82 -0.96 -16.73
C ASN A 728 -4.27 -0.48 -16.91
N ALA A 729 -5.19 -1.40 -17.24
CA ALA A 729 -6.58 -1.13 -17.52
C ALA A 729 -7.44 -2.30 -17.01
N TYR A 730 -8.49 -1.97 -16.26
CA TYR A 730 -9.43 -2.98 -15.76
C TYR A 730 -10.33 -3.49 -16.90
N ALA A 731 -10.97 -4.65 -16.71
CA ALA A 731 -11.62 -5.40 -17.79
C ALA A 731 -12.70 -4.62 -18.57
N GLN A 732 -13.35 -3.62 -17.95
CA GLN A 732 -14.35 -2.79 -18.64
C GLN A 732 -13.83 -1.41 -19.07
N GLU A 733 -12.53 -1.12 -18.92
CA GLU A 733 -11.94 0.16 -19.34
C GLU A 733 -11.73 0.23 -20.85
N ASP A 734 -11.59 1.45 -21.35
CA ASP A 734 -11.53 1.75 -22.78
C ASP A 734 -10.40 1.05 -23.54
N PRO A 735 -9.17 0.87 -23.00
CA PRO A 735 -8.11 0.16 -23.72
C PRO A 735 -8.47 -1.30 -24.02
N VAL A 736 -9.06 -2.02 -23.06
CA VAL A 736 -9.49 -3.42 -23.23
C VAL A 736 -10.64 -3.51 -24.22
N HIS A 737 -11.64 -2.61 -24.11
CA HIS A 737 -12.77 -2.57 -25.03
C HIS A 737 -12.41 -2.12 -26.44
N THR A 738 -11.39 -1.29 -26.60
CA THR A 738 -10.85 -0.92 -27.92
C THR A 738 -10.34 -2.16 -28.63
N LEU A 739 -9.57 -3.02 -27.94
CA LEU A 739 -9.10 -4.29 -28.50
C LEU A 739 -10.26 -5.27 -28.74
N ALA A 740 -11.20 -5.39 -27.80
CA ALA A 740 -12.37 -6.25 -27.99
C ALA A 740 -13.22 -5.83 -29.21
N GLY A 741 -13.44 -4.54 -29.40
CA GLY A 741 -14.12 -3.97 -30.57
C GLY A 741 -13.38 -4.20 -31.89
N LEU A 742 -12.07 -4.44 -31.84
CA LEU A 742 -11.21 -4.82 -32.97
C LEU A 742 -11.11 -6.35 -33.17
N GLY A 743 -11.93 -7.14 -32.46
CA GLY A 743 -12.06 -8.58 -32.64
C GLY A 743 -11.15 -9.44 -31.77
N TRP A 744 -10.48 -8.85 -30.77
CA TRP A 744 -9.74 -9.61 -29.77
C TRP A 744 -10.67 -10.23 -28.73
N ILE A 745 -10.43 -11.49 -28.36
CA ILE A 745 -11.29 -12.22 -27.42
C ILE A 745 -10.61 -12.30 -26.06
N ASP A 746 -11.28 -11.82 -25.03
CA ASP A 746 -10.81 -11.89 -23.64
C ASP A 746 -10.90 -13.32 -23.11
N GLN A 747 -9.74 -13.94 -22.87
CA GLN A 747 -9.67 -15.31 -22.39
C GLN A 747 -9.95 -15.40 -20.89
N VAL A 748 -9.59 -14.40 -20.10
CA VAL A 748 -9.88 -14.44 -18.65
C VAL A 748 -11.40 -14.35 -18.43
N ALA A 749 -12.09 -13.44 -19.13
CA ALA A 749 -13.56 -13.36 -19.10
C ALA A 749 -14.25 -14.66 -19.56
N ARG A 750 -13.63 -15.41 -20.46
CA ARG A 750 -14.19 -16.67 -21.00
C ARG A 750 -14.10 -17.83 -20.02
N PHE A 751 -13.07 -17.85 -19.16
CA PHE A 751 -12.78 -18.96 -18.26
C PHE A 751 -12.98 -18.64 -16.77
N GLU A 752 -13.25 -17.38 -16.41
CA GLU A 752 -13.58 -17.02 -15.03
C GLU A 752 -14.88 -17.71 -14.58
N PRO A 753 -14.91 -18.33 -13.38
CA PRO A 753 -16.10 -19.06 -12.91
C PRO A 753 -17.32 -18.16 -12.73
N ILE A 754 -17.11 -16.91 -12.33
CA ILE A 754 -18.15 -15.90 -12.13
C ILE A 754 -17.76 -14.65 -12.94
N PRO A 755 -18.58 -14.20 -13.89
CA PRO A 755 -18.27 -13.02 -14.70
C PRO A 755 -17.93 -11.77 -13.87
N GLY A 756 -16.85 -11.08 -14.23
CA GLY A 756 -16.41 -9.83 -13.60
C GLY A 756 -15.66 -9.99 -12.28
N THR A 757 -15.39 -11.23 -11.84
CA THR A 757 -14.68 -11.51 -10.57
C THR A 757 -13.20 -11.77 -10.74
N GLY A 758 -12.70 -11.99 -11.97
CA GLY A 758 -11.26 -12.16 -12.22
C GLY A 758 -10.45 -10.95 -11.74
N TYR A 759 -9.34 -11.23 -11.07
CA TYR A 759 -8.44 -10.20 -10.53
C TYR A 759 -6.98 -10.62 -10.57
N SER A 760 -6.12 -9.64 -10.75
CA SER A 760 -4.67 -9.80 -10.63
C SER A 760 -4.04 -8.78 -9.69
N TYR A 761 -4.85 -7.83 -9.18
CA TYR A 761 -4.41 -6.68 -8.42
C TYR A 761 -5.48 -6.26 -7.40
N VAL A 762 -5.05 -5.81 -6.21
CA VAL A 762 -5.92 -5.22 -5.19
C VAL A 762 -5.45 -3.79 -4.92
N PHE A 763 -6.34 -2.82 -5.07
CA PHE A 763 -6.04 -1.40 -4.89
C PHE A 763 -7.18 -0.69 -4.17
N ASP A 764 -6.85 0.13 -3.17
CA ASP A 764 -7.80 0.90 -2.36
C ASP A 764 -8.99 0.06 -1.85
N GLY A 765 -8.72 -1.20 -1.46
CA GLY A 765 -9.75 -2.12 -0.93
C GLY A 765 -10.54 -2.90 -1.99
N ALA A 766 -10.30 -2.69 -3.28
CA ALA A 766 -11.06 -3.33 -4.35
C ALA A 766 -10.18 -4.19 -5.27
N ALA A 767 -10.67 -5.37 -5.65
CA ALA A 767 -9.97 -6.30 -6.54
C ALA A 767 -10.39 -6.13 -8.00
N GLY A 768 -9.43 -6.23 -8.91
CA GLY A 768 -9.68 -6.28 -10.36
C GLY A 768 -8.45 -6.76 -11.12
N ARG A 769 -8.59 -7.03 -12.41
CA ARG A 769 -7.46 -7.50 -13.25
C ARG A 769 -6.88 -6.37 -14.09
N LEU A 770 -5.57 -6.16 -13.97
CA LEU A 770 -4.79 -5.30 -14.88
C LEU A 770 -4.02 -6.14 -15.90
N ASP A 771 -3.73 -7.38 -15.54
CA ASP A 771 -3.07 -8.36 -16.38
C ASP A 771 -4.12 -9.09 -17.21
N GLN A 772 -4.00 -9.00 -18.53
CA GLN A 772 -5.01 -9.53 -19.46
C GLN A 772 -4.40 -10.60 -20.36
N ALA A 773 -5.25 -11.51 -20.86
CA ALA A 773 -4.95 -12.39 -21.98
C ALA A 773 -6.02 -12.22 -23.06
N LEU A 774 -5.64 -11.64 -24.20
CA LEU A 774 -6.52 -11.42 -25.34
C LEU A 774 -6.01 -12.26 -26.53
N ALA A 775 -6.85 -13.11 -27.11
CA ALA A 775 -6.46 -13.97 -28.21
C ALA A 775 -7.10 -13.53 -29.53
N SER A 776 -6.40 -13.76 -30.64
CA SER A 776 -7.01 -13.72 -31.97
C SER A 776 -8.12 -14.76 -32.06
N ALA A 777 -9.09 -14.57 -32.97
CA ALA A 777 -10.21 -15.50 -33.11
C ALA A 777 -9.76 -16.95 -33.38
N THR A 778 -8.70 -17.13 -34.18
CA THR A 778 -8.15 -18.46 -34.51
C THR A 778 -7.48 -19.11 -33.30
N LEU A 779 -6.70 -18.34 -32.53
CA LEU A 779 -6.06 -18.88 -31.34
C LEU A 779 -7.06 -19.13 -30.22
N SER A 780 -8.09 -18.28 -30.07
CA SER A 780 -9.10 -18.47 -29.02
C SER A 780 -9.78 -19.83 -29.10
N ALA A 781 -10.03 -20.34 -30.31
CA ALA A 781 -10.57 -21.69 -30.50
C ALA A 781 -9.63 -22.81 -29.97
N LYS A 782 -8.33 -22.52 -29.85
CA LYS A 782 -7.29 -23.41 -29.33
C LYS A 782 -6.96 -23.15 -27.85
N VAL A 783 -7.51 -22.12 -27.21
CA VAL A 783 -7.34 -21.87 -25.77
C VAL A 783 -8.23 -22.83 -24.98
N THR A 784 -7.63 -23.51 -24.00
CA THR A 784 -8.27 -24.52 -23.15
C THR A 784 -8.60 -24.03 -21.75
N GLY A 785 -7.92 -22.96 -21.30
CA GLY A 785 -8.17 -22.31 -20.02
C GLY A 785 -7.30 -21.06 -19.85
N ALA A 786 -7.75 -20.14 -19.00
CA ALA A 786 -6.97 -18.99 -18.54
C ALA A 786 -7.36 -18.65 -17.11
N ALA A 787 -6.38 -18.46 -16.22
CA ALA A 787 -6.64 -18.13 -14.81
C ALA A 787 -5.40 -17.50 -14.14
N GLU A 788 -5.66 -16.57 -13.24
CA GLU A 788 -4.66 -15.95 -12.36
C GLU A 788 -4.27 -16.89 -11.22
N TRP A 789 -2.98 -16.93 -10.88
CA TRP A 789 -2.48 -17.63 -9.70
C TRP A 789 -2.34 -16.64 -8.54
N HIS A 790 -3.29 -16.67 -7.60
CA HIS A 790 -3.38 -15.71 -6.51
C HIS A 790 -2.31 -15.88 -5.42
N ILE A 791 -1.05 -15.57 -5.75
CA ILE A 791 0.11 -15.65 -4.83
C ILE A 791 0.59 -14.28 -4.34
N ASN A 792 0.11 -13.18 -4.94
CA ASN A 792 0.69 -11.85 -4.76
C ASN A 792 -0.32 -10.80 -4.28
N ALA A 793 -1.39 -10.58 -5.04
CA ALA A 793 -2.28 -9.42 -4.86
C ALA A 793 -2.95 -9.40 -3.47
N ASP A 794 -3.20 -10.58 -2.91
CA ASP A 794 -3.87 -10.76 -1.63
C ASP A 794 -2.92 -10.67 -0.42
N GLU A 795 -1.61 -10.68 -0.62
CA GLU A 795 -0.63 -10.70 0.47
C GLU A 795 -0.24 -9.28 0.94
N PRO A 796 -0.01 -9.09 2.25
CA PRO A 796 0.43 -7.80 2.78
C PRO A 796 1.84 -7.45 2.28
N SER A 797 2.05 -6.17 1.98
CA SER A 797 3.32 -5.65 1.43
C SER A 797 4.52 -5.93 2.31
N VAL A 798 4.35 -6.01 3.62
CA VAL A 798 5.45 -6.29 4.58
C VAL A 798 6.15 -7.65 4.37
N LEU A 799 5.54 -8.58 3.63
CA LEU A 799 6.12 -9.88 3.29
C LEU A 799 6.94 -9.88 1.99
N ASP A 800 7.06 -8.72 1.35
CA ASP A 800 7.86 -8.57 0.13
C ASP A 800 9.38 -8.68 0.40
N TYR A 801 10.17 -8.49 -0.66
CA TYR A 801 11.61 -8.71 -0.63
C TYR A 801 12.40 -7.60 0.09
N ASN A 802 11.77 -6.47 0.42
CA ASN A 802 12.45 -5.33 1.03
C ASN A 802 13.00 -5.69 2.43
N LEU A 803 13.93 -4.91 2.96
CA LEU A 803 14.44 -5.08 4.34
C LEU A 803 14.00 -3.93 5.25
N GLU A 804 13.53 -2.82 4.68
CA GLU A 804 13.16 -1.65 5.46
C GLU A 804 12.01 -1.97 6.43
N PHE A 805 12.09 -1.35 7.61
CA PHE A 805 11.02 -1.35 8.61
C PHE A 805 10.69 -2.71 9.26
N ARG A 806 11.66 -3.62 9.28
CA ARG A 806 11.58 -4.94 9.96
C ARG A 806 12.95 -5.34 10.49
N GLN A 807 13.00 -6.28 11.43
CA GLN A 807 14.27 -6.79 11.95
C GLN A 807 15.05 -7.57 10.88
N PRO A 808 16.39 -7.56 10.86
CA PRO A 808 17.28 -6.83 11.77
C PRO A 808 17.51 -5.35 11.40
N ALA A 809 17.04 -4.88 10.23
CA ALA A 809 17.27 -3.51 9.77
C ALA A 809 16.64 -2.44 10.68
N CYS A 810 15.57 -2.79 11.41
CA CYS A 810 14.94 -1.99 12.45
C CYS A 810 14.76 -2.83 13.72
N ALA A 811 15.54 -2.56 14.76
CA ALA A 811 15.56 -3.35 16.00
C ALA A 811 14.22 -3.35 16.77
N SER A 812 13.46 -2.25 16.71
CA SER A 812 12.16 -2.11 17.39
C SER A 812 10.98 -2.63 16.56
N CYS A 813 11.18 -2.89 15.28
CA CYS A 813 10.11 -3.33 14.37
C CYS A 813 9.80 -4.82 14.54
N ALA A 814 8.71 -5.29 13.93
CA ALA A 814 8.36 -6.71 13.88
C ALA A 814 9.49 -7.57 13.24
N PRO A 815 9.57 -8.86 13.60
CA PRO A 815 10.42 -9.81 12.89
C PRO A 815 10.14 -9.82 11.38
N ASP A 816 11.18 -10.10 10.59
CA ASP A 816 11.03 -10.29 9.15
C ASP A 816 10.16 -11.51 8.84
N GLY A 817 9.02 -11.28 8.20
CA GLY A 817 8.08 -12.33 7.78
C GLY A 817 8.41 -12.94 6.41
N TRP A 818 9.49 -12.52 5.76
CA TRP A 818 9.86 -13.06 4.46
C TRP A 818 10.23 -14.53 4.53
N MET A 819 9.74 -15.26 3.54
CA MET A 819 10.05 -16.67 3.31
C MET A 819 10.50 -16.86 1.85
N PRO A 820 11.41 -17.82 1.57
CA PRO A 820 11.80 -18.19 0.22
C PRO A 820 10.72 -19.06 -0.47
N ASP A 821 9.51 -18.53 -0.57
CA ASP A 821 8.34 -19.14 -1.20
C ASP A 821 7.80 -18.27 -2.35
N VAL A 822 6.67 -18.65 -2.95
CA VAL A 822 6.08 -17.93 -4.10
C VAL A 822 5.29 -16.68 -3.72
N TYR A 823 4.92 -16.52 -2.44
CA TYR A 823 3.90 -15.54 -2.05
C TYR A 823 4.48 -14.12 -1.92
N ARG A 824 3.76 -13.09 -2.33
CA ARG A 824 4.22 -11.68 -2.28
C ARG A 824 5.58 -11.45 -2.98
N GLY A 825 5.84 -12.19 -4.06
CA GLY A 825 6.98 -11.90 -4.95
C GLY A 825 6.76 -10.66 -5.83
N SER A 826 5.49 -10.30 -6.03
CA SER A 826 5.05 -9.13 -6.78
C SER A 826 3.81 -8.51 -6.09
N ASP A 827 3.34 -7.37 -6.57
CA ASP A 827 2.00 -6.84 -6.28
C ASP A 827 0.94 -7.29 -7.31
N HIS A 828 1.36 -7.98 -8.38
CA HIS A 828 0.48 -8.57 -9.39
C HIS A 828 0.48 -10.11 -9.32
N ASP A 829 -0.68 -10.73 -9.43
CA ASP A 829 -0.78 -12.18 -9.64
C ASP A 829 -0.40 -12.56 -11.08
N PRO A 830 0.40 -13.62 -11.30
CA PRO A 830 0.67 -14.09 -12.65
C PRO A 830 -0.55 -14.75 -13.28
N LEU A 831 -0.67 -14.59 -14.60
CA LEU A 831 -1.72 -15.19 -15.42
C LEU A 831 -1.17 -16.41 -16.17
N ARG A 832 -1.89 -17.54 -16.14
CA ARG A 832 -1.55 -18.77 -16.87
C ARG A 832 -2.63 -19.06 -17.92
N ILE A 833 -2.23 -19.50 -19.11
CA ILE A 833 -3.09 -19.80 -20.26
C ILE A 833 -2.69 -21.16 -20.86
N GLY A 834 -3.67 -22.04 -21.08
CA GLY A 834 -3.49 -23.34 -21.72
C GLY A 834 -3.83 -23.29 -23.20
N LEU A 835 -2.97 -23.80 -24.05
CA LEU A 835 -3.16 -23.90 -25.51
C LEU A 835 -3.18 -25.37 -25.93
N SER A 836 -4.09 -25.71 -26.84
CA SER A 836 -4.17 -27.02 -27.50
C SER A 836 -3.81 -26.85 -28.98
N LEU A 837 -2.51 -26.88 -29.27
CA LEU A 837 -1.99 -26.81 -30.63
C LEU A 837 -1.82 -28.23 -31.18
N VAL A 838 -2.86 -28.75 -31.82
CA VAL A 838 -2.87 -30.07 -32.44
C VAL A 838 -2.79 -29.93 -33.95
N LYS A 839 -1.80 -30.57 -34.56
CA LYS A 839 -1.64 -30.56 -36.01
C LYS A 839 -2.53 -31.60 -36.66
N GLN A 840 -3.24 -31.19 -37.71
CA GLN A 840 -4.09 -32.09 -38.48
C GLN A 840 -3.27 -32.72 -39.62
N ILE A 841 -3.24 -34.04 -39.70
CA ILE A 841 -2.55 -34.80 -40.75
C ILE A 841 -3.55 -35.77 -41.39
N GLU A 842 -3.83 -35.57 -42.67
CA GLU A 842 -4.65 -36.50 -43.45
C GLU A 842 -3.76 -37.37 -44.33
N ALA A 843 -3.92 -38.69 -44.21
CA ALA A 843 -3.24 -39.65 -45.05
C ALA A 843 -3.80 -39.65 -46.47
N PRO A 844 -2.97 -39.87 -47.50
CA PRO A 844 -3.48 -40.17 -48.83
C PRO A 844 -4.29 -41.48 -48.82
N LEU A 845 -5.15 -41.65 -49.83
CA LEU A 845 -5.98 -42.85 -50.00
C LEU A 845 -5.20 -44.17 -49.85
N ARG A 846 -3.92 -44.20 -50.25
CA ARG A 846 -2.95 -45.28 -50.02
C ARG A 846 -1.57 -44.66 -49.80
N GLY A 847 -0.89 -45.01 -48.72
CA GLY A 847 0.46 -44.52 -48.42
C GLY A 847 0.81 -44.61 -46.94
N ASN A 848 2.08 -44.43 -46.60
CA ASN A 848 2.53 -44.37 -45.21
C ASN A 848 2.48 -42.92 -44.74
N VAL A 849 2.13 -42.71 -43.47
CA VAL A 849 2.15 -41.41 -42.81
C VAL A 849 3.04 -41.50 -41.59
N THR A 850 3.87 -40.48 -41.41
CA THR A 850 4.63 -40.26 -40.18
C THR A 850 4.19 -38.91 -39.64
N GLY A 851 3.76 -38.88 -38.39
CA GLY A 851 3.47 -37.65 -37.65
C GLY A 851 4.75 -36.96 -37.22
N THR A 852 4.66 -36.23 -36.12
CA THR A 852 5.68 -35.33 -35.62
C THR A 852 6.08 -35.69 -34.19
N PRO A 853 7.05 -34.97 -33.58
CA PRO A 853 7.37 -35.16 -32.17
C PRO A 853 6.42 -34.48 -31.17
N GLY A 854 5.31 -33.88 -31.61
CA GLY A 854 4.29 -33.32 -30.71
C GLY A 854 2.89 -33.66 -31.19
N ASP A 855 1.88 -33.29 -30.40
CA ASP A 855 0.51 -33.81 -30.56
C ASP A 855 -0.08 -33.57 -31.96
N ASP A 856 -0.47 -34.67 -32.59
CA ASP A 856 -1.06 -34.75 -33.90
C ASP A 856 -2.45 -35.40 -33.83
N ARG A 857 -3.31 -34.99 -34.75
CA ARG A 857 -4.52 -35.74 -35.11
C ARG A 857 -4.31 -36.30 -36.51
N ILE A 858 -4.16 -37.62 -36.59
CA ILE A 858 -3.84 -38.32 -37.83
C ILE A 858 -5.04 -39.14 -38.29
N VAL A 859 -5.50 -38.86 -39.50
CA VAL A 859 -6.64 -39.53 -40.12
C VAL A 859 -6.16 -40.29 -41.35
N GLY A 860 -6.26 -41.62 -41.30
CA GLY A 860 -5.94 -42.55 -42.36
C GLY A 860 -6.86 -42.41 -43.58
N GLY A 861 -6.44 -43.01 -44.69
CA GLY A 861 -7.16 -43.05 -45.95
C GLY A 861 -8.25 -44.13 -45.96
N ALA A 862 -8.79 -44.41 -47.14
CA ALA A 862 -9.81 -45.45 -47.31
C ALA A 862 -9.22 -46.85 -47.63
N LEU A 863 -7.90 -46.96 -47.79
CA LEU A 863 -7.18 -48.20 -48.03
C LEU A 863 -6.03 -48.32 -47.03
N ARG A 864 -5.45 -49.53 -46.95
CA ARG A 864 -4.33 -49.86 -46.06
C ARG A 864 -3.22 -48.79 -46.04
N ASN A 865 -2.98 -48.26 -44.85
CA ASN A 865 -1.92 -47.34 -44.46
C ASN A 865 -0.95 -47.98 -43.45
N VAL A 866 0.25 -47.42 -43.36
CA VAL A 866 1.14 -47.57 -42.20
C VAL A 866 1.26 -46.19 -41.58
N ILE A 867 0.75 -46.03 -40.35
CA ILE A 867 0.72 -44.75 -39.63
C ILE A 867 1.64 -44.88 -38.43
N ASP A 868 2.59 -43.96 -38.31
CA ASP A 868 3.47 -43.80 -37.14
C ASP A 868 3.31 -42.38 -36.63
N ALA A 869 2.65 -42.18 -35.49
CA ALA A 869 2.32 -40.84 -35.00
C ALA A 869 3.56 -40.09 -34.49
N GLY A 870 4.52 -40.81 -33.91
CA GLY A 870 5.80 -40.26 -33.50
C GLY A 870 5.85 -40.09 -31.99
N GLY A 871 5.81 -38.86 -31.51
CA GLY A 871 5.70 -38.59 -30.08
C GLY A 871 4.77 -37.42 -29.81
N GLY A 872 4.33 -37.26 -28.58
CA GLY A 872 3.20 -36.40 -28.24
C GLY A 872 2.00 -37.25 -27.84
N ASP A 873 0.95 -36.59 -27.35
CA ASP A 873 -0.31 -37.26 -27.03
C ASP A 873 -1.19 -37.25 -28.29
N ASP A 874 -1.12 -38.31 -29.09
CA ASP A 874 -1.68 -38.33 -30.45
C ASP A 874 -3.09 -38.93 -30.55
N VAL A 875 -3.86 -38.48 -31.54
CA VAL A 875 -5.17 -39.06 -31.89
C VAL A 875 -5.12 -39.70 -33.26
N LEU A 876 -5.27 -41.02 -33.32
CA LEU A 876 -5.17 -41.80 -34.56
C LEU A 876 -6.52 -42.38 -34.97
N ILE A 877 -6.87 -42.18 -36.24
CA ILE A 877 -8.05 -42.78 -36.88
C ILE A 877 -7.60 -43.52 -38.13
N GLY A 878 -7.64 -44.86 -38.15
CA GLY A 878 -7.23 -45.64 -39.33
C GLY A 878 -8.13 -45.41 -40.57
N ASN A 879 -9.43 -45.13 -40.33
CA ASN A 879 -10.49 -45.10 -41.34
C ASN A 879 -10.74 -46.45 -42.00
N GLY A 880 -10.42 -46.63 -43.29
CA GLY A 880 -10.77 -47.83 -44.03
C GLY A 880 -9.52 -48.55 -44.50
N GLY A 881 -9.53 -49.88 -44.46
CA GLY A 881 -8.37 -50.67 -44.84
C GLY A 881 -7.95 -51.60 -43.70
N LEU A 882 -6.75 -52.19 -43.86
CA LEU A 882 -6.12 -52.99 -42.82
C LEU A 882 -4.87 -52.25 -42.37
N ASP A 883 -5.03 -51.33 -41.44
CA ASP A 883 -3.98 -50.37 -41.13
C ASP A 883 -2.99 -50.91 -40.10
N SER A 884 -1.75 -50.43 -40.19
CA SER A 884 -0.73 -50.65 -39.17
C SER A 884 -0.48 -49.35 -38.45
N LEU A 885 -0.99 -49.24 -37.23
CA LEU A 885 -0.94 -48.02 -36.43
C LEU A 885 0.14 -48.12 -35.36
N ARG A 886 0.93 -47.07 -35.19
CA ARG A 886 1.87 -46.89 -34.10
C ARG A 886 1.60 -45.53 -33.46
N GLY A 887 1.35 -45.53 -32.16
CA GLY A 887 1.15 -44.30 -31.39
C GLY A 887 2.49 -43.64 -31.09
N GLY A 888 3.46 -44.43 -30.61
CA GLY A 888 4.78 -43.96 -30.28
C GLY A 888 4.89 -43.52 -28.82
N ALA A 889 5.45 -42.35 -28.57
CA ALA A 889 5.73 -41.87 -27.21
C ALA A 889 4.73 -40.81 -26.76
N GLY A 890 3.86 -41.14 -25.81
CA GLY A 890 2.91 -40.22 -25.21
C GLY A 890 1.62 -40.97 -24.86
N ARG A 891 0.57 -40.26 -24.48
CA ARG A 891 -0.74 -40.88 -24.19
C ARG A 891 -1.59 -40.85 -25.45
N ASP A 892 -1.56 -41.94 -26.19
CA ASP A 892 -2.19 -41.98 -27.51
C ASP A 892 -3.63 -42.49 -27.44
N VAL A 893 -4.48 -41.96 -28.30
CA VAL A 893 -5.87 -42.38 -28.45
C VAL A 893 -6.12 -42.92 -29.85
N PHE A 894 -6.46 -44.21 -29.94
CA PHE A 894 -6.86 -44.86 -31.18
C PHE A 894 -8.38 -44.89 -31.28
N VAL A 895 -8.93 -44.17 -32.25
CA VAL A 895 -10.37 -43.91 -32.35
C VAL A 895 -11.02 -44.79 -33.40
N TYR A 896 -12.05 -45.52 -32.97
CA TYR A 896 -12.85 -46.41 -33.80
C TYR A 896 -14.31 -45.98 -33.78
N GLU A 897 -14.81 -45.51 -34.92
CA GLU A 897 -16.14 -44.88 -35.01
C GLU A 897 -17.18 -45.77 -35.70
N ARG A 898 -16.76 -46.74 -36.51
CA ARG A 898 -17.66 -47.53 -37.38
C ARG A 898 -17.11 -48.93 -37.62
N LEU A 899 -17.98 -49.89 -37.96
CA LEU A 899 -17.54 -51.25 -38.34
C LEU A 899 -16.56 -51.29 -39.52
N LEU A 900 -16.58 -50.28 -40.40
CA LEU A 900 -15.67 -50.17 -41.53
C LEU A 900 -14.19 -50.06 -41.11
N HIS A 901 -13.91 -49.60 -39.89
CA HIS A 901 -12.54 -49.47 -39.35
C HIS A 901 -11.98 -50.82 -38.84
N ALA A 902 -12.65 -51.94 -39.15
CA ALA A 902 -12.22 -53.26 -38.72
C ALA A 902 -10.98 -53.74 -39.48
N GLY A 903 -10.04 -54.33 -38.74
CA GLY A 903 -8.91 -55.09 -39.26
C GLY A 903 -7.54 -54.50 -38.96
N ASP A 904 -7.49 -53.37 -38.25
CA ASP A 904 -6.25 -52.69 -37.90
C ASP A 904 -5.38 -53.47 -36.91
N VAL A 905 -4.08 -53.20 -36.98
CA VAL A 905 -3.07 -53.69 -36.04
C VAL A 905 -2.36 -52.51 -35.40
N ILE A 906 -2.55 -52.33 -34.09
CA ILE A 906 -1.82 -51.37 -33.28
C ILE A 906 -0.52 -52.03 -32.81
N GLN A 907 0.62 -51.43 -33.14
CA GLN A 907 1.94 -52.05 -33.07
C GLN A 907 2.59 -51.96 -31.67
N ASP A 908 2.24 -50.95 -30.88
CA ASP A 908 2.99 -50.55 -29.68
C ASP A 908 2.14 -50.06 -28.50
N PHE A 909 0.84 -50.36 -28.49
CA PHE A 909 -0.09 -49.95 -27.43
C PHE A 909 0.46 -50.23 -26.02
N VAL A 910 0.52 -49.21 -25.18
CA VAL A 910 1.01 -49.25 -23.79
C VAL A 910 -0.17 -49.20 -22.81
N PRO A 911 -0.54 -50.33 -22.15
CA PRO A 911 -1.64 -50.35 -21.19
C PRO A 911 -1.41 -49.39 -20.02
N GLY A 912 -2.44 -48.61 -19.68
CA GLY A 912 -2.41 -47.58 -18.64
C GLY A 912 -1.88 -46.23 -19.07
N GLN A 913 -1.44 -46.12 -20.32
CA GLN A 913 -0.99 -44.88 -20.94
C GLN A 913 -1.87 -44.57 -22.16
N ASP A 914 -1.99 -45.52 -23.08
CA ASP A 914 -2.78 -45.37 -24.31
C ASP A 914 -4.23 -45.82 -24.11
N ARG A 915 -5.11 -45.35 -25.00
CA ARG A 915 -6.55 -45.65 -24.94
C ARG A 915 -7.15 -46.00 -26.29
N LEU A 916 -8.13 -46.89 -26.27
CA LEU A 916 -9.03 -47.16 -27.38
C LEU A 916 -10.32 -46.36 -27.19
N ASP A 917 -10.66 -45.46 -28.10
CA ASP A 917 -11.97 -44.79 -28.09
C ASP A 917 -12.96 -45.56 -28.96
N LEU A 918 -13.96 -46.18 -28.32
CA LEU A 918 -14.99 -46.98 -28.97
C LEU A 918 -16.37 -46.32 -28.90
N ARG A 919 -16.48 -45.08 -28.41
CA ARG A 919 -17.77 -44.38 -28.27
C ARG A 919 -18.50 -44.26 -29.59
N GLY A 920 -17.77 -43.83 -30.63
CA GLY A 920 -18.32 -43.70 -31.98
C GLY A 920 -18.82 -45.04 -32.52
N LEU A 921 -18.01 -46.10 -32.40
CA LEU A 921 -18.37 -47.43 -32.84
C LEU A 921 -19.64 -47.94 -32.16
N LEU A 922 -19.70 -47.90 -30.82
CA LEU A 922 -20.86 -48.40 -30.07
C LEU A 922 -22.12 -47.60 -30.38
N GLY A 923 -22.00 -46.26 -30.46
CA GLY A 923 -23.08 -45.39 -30.90
C GLY A 923 -23.59 -45.74 -32.30
N SER A 924 -22.68 -46.02 -33.25
CA SER A 924 -23.04 -46.41 -34.62
C SER A 924 -23.81 -47.74 -34.71
N LEU A 925 -23.64 -48.60 -33.69
CA LEU A 925 -24.27 -49.93 -33.60
C LEU A 925 -25.51 -49.95 -32.71
N GLY A 926 -25.81 -48.86 -32.00
CA GLY A 926 -26.88 -48.83 -31.00
C GLY A 926 -26.60 -49.76 -29.81
N ILE A 927 -25.33 -50.05 -29.51
CA ILE A 927 -24.93 -50.88 -28.38
C ILE A 927 -24.76 -49.98 -27.15
N ASP A 928 -25.42 -50.34 -26.06
CA ASP A 928 -25.27 -49.66 -24.78
C ASP A 928 -23.86 -49.93 -24.18
N PRO A 929 -23.03 -48.89 -23.98
CA PRO A 929 -21.67 -49.05 -23.46
C PRO A 929 -21.62 -49.72 -22.08
N ASP A 930 -22.64 -49.57 -21.24
CA ASP A 930 -22.67 -50.19 -19.90
C ASP A 930 -22.85 -51.70 -19.96
N SER A 931 -23.50 -52.20 -21.01
CA SER A 931 -23.77 -53.63 -21.19
C SER A 931 -22.85 -54.30 -22.20
N ALA A 932 -22.09 -53.55 -23.02
CA ALA A 932 -21.32 -54.08 -24.14
C ALA A 932 -20.34 -55.22 -23.78
N TRP A 933 -19.71 -55.16 -22.60
CA TRP A 933 -18.80 -56.20 -22.13
C TRP A 933 -19.54 -57.37 -21.47
N ALA A 934 -20.48 -57.08 -20.58
CA ALA A 934 -21.24 -58.09 -19.84
C ALA A 934 -22.19 -58.90 -20.74
N GLY A 935 -22.81 -58.23 -21.72
CA GLY A 935 -23.64 -58.85 -22.75
C GLY A 935 -22.82 -59.61 -23.79
N GLY A 936 -21.49 -59.43 -23.81
CA GLY A 936 -20.56 -60.16 -24.66
C GLY A 936 -20.43 -59.61 -26.07
N GLN A 937 -20.91 -58.39 -26.34
CA GLN A 937 -20.75 -57.68 -27.61
C GLN A 937 -19.30 -57.27 -27.86
N LEU A 938 -18.55 -56.91 -26.81
CA LEU A 938 -17.10 -56.68 -26.87
C LEU A 938 -16.36 -57.77 -26.10
N ARG A 939 -15.30 -58.32 -26.71
CA ARG A 939 -14.44 -59.33 -26.06
C ARG A 939 -12.98 -59.13 -26.39
N LEU A 940 -12.11 -59.25 -25.39
CA LEU A 940 -10.66 -59.33 -25.58
C LEU A 940 -10.24 -60.80 -25.64
N VAL A 941 -9.64 -61.21 -26.75
CA VAL A 941 -9.24 -62.61 -27.00
C VAL A 941 -7.74 -62.67 -27.25
N ARG A 942 -7.03 -63.54 -26.52
CA ARG A 942 -5.61 -63.79 -26.75
C ARG A 942 -5.40 -64.54 -28.08
N VAL A 943 -4.51 -64.03 -28.93
CA VAL A 943 -4.06 -64.70 -30.15
C VAL A 943 -2.53 -64.70 -30.18
N GLY A 944 -1.94 -65.83 -29.77
CA GLY A 944 -0.48 -65.92 -29.61
C GLY A 944 0.04 -64.95 -28.52
N ARG A 945 0.84 -63.96 -28.93
CA ARG A 945 1.35 -62.88 -28.07
C ARG A 945 0.49 -61.63 -28.10
N ASP A 946 -0.49 -61.58 -29.00
CA ASP A 946 -1.31 -60.40 -29.26
C ASP A 946 -2.69 -60.52 -28.57
N THR A 947 -3.40 -59.41 -28.47
CA THR A 947 -4.80 -59.36 -28.07
C THR A 947 -5.66 -58.89 -29.22
N GLN A 948 -6.75 -59.59 -29.51
CA GLN A 948 -7.78 -59.13 -30.44
C GLN A 948 -8.98 -58.58 -29.65
N LEU A 949 -9.41 -57.36 -29.97
CA LEU A 949 -10.77 -56.95 -29.67
C LEU A 949 -11.67 -57.57 -30.73
N ARG A 950 -12.71 -58.28 -30.27
CA ARG A 950 -13.73 -58.88 -31.12
C ARG A 950 -15.08 -58.25 -30.85
N ILE A 951 -15.88 -58.10 -31.90
CA ILE A 951 -17.24 -57.59 -31.86
C ILE A 951 -18.23 -58.72 -32.18
N ASP A 952 -19.27 -58.81 -31.36
CA ASP A 952 -20.37 -59.77 -31.48
C ASP A 952 -21.70 -58.99 -31.51
N LEU A 953 -22.31 -58.86 -32.69
CA LEU A 953 -23.43 -57.94 -32.91
C LEU A 953 -24.73 -58.39 -32.22
N ASP A 954 -24.92 -59.69 -31.99
CA ASP A 954 -26.07 -60.25 -31.27
C ASP A 954 -25.72 -60.72 -29.84
N GLY A 955 -24.49 -60.43 -29.39
CA GLY A 955 -24.01 -60.69 -28.04
C GLY A 955 -23.90 -62.18 -27.72
N SER A 956 -23.56 -62.49 -26.46
CA SER A 956 -23.28 -63.87 -26.02
C SER A 956 -24.46 -64.84 -26.08
N ALA A 957 -25.69 -64.34 -26.14
CA ALA A 957 -26.90 -65.13 -26.34
C ALA A 957 -27.24 -65.36 -27.83
N GLY A 958 -26.56 -64.64 -28.71
CA GLY A 958 -26.68 -64.68 -30.16
C GLY A 958 -26.15 -65.95 -30.81
N ARG A 959 -26.42 -66.11 -32.11
CA ARG A 959 -25.90 -67.23 -32.93
C ARG A 959 -24.73 -66.81 -33.81
N LEU A 960 -24.46 -65.52 -33.97
CA LEU A 960 -23.33 -65.05 -34.76
C LEU A 960 -22.02 -65.22 -33.97
N PRO A 961 -20.90 -65.52 -34.65
CA PRO A 961 -19.61 -65.56 -33.99
C PRO A 961 -19.06 -64.15 -33.77
N ALA A 962 -18.40 -63.93 -32.63
CA ALA A 962 -17.60 -62.72 -32.42
C ALA A 962 -16.46 -62.61 -33.45
N LEU A 963 -16.49 -61.55 -34.26
CA LEU A 963 -15.53 -61.31 -35.33
C LEU A 963 -14.36 -60.43 -34.85
N PRO A 964 -13.12 -60.68 -35.33
CA PRO A 964 -11.99 -59.79 -35.07
C PRO A 964 -12.27 -58.37 -35.56
N TYR A 965 -12.00 -57.38 -34.72
CA TYR A 965 -12.18 -55.97 -35.05
C TYR A 965 -10.87 -55.20 -35.08
N LEU A 966 -10.01 -55.33 -34.05
CA LEU A 966 -8.64 -54.81 -34.09
C LEU A 966 -7.69 -55.73 -33.34
N THR A 967 -6.39 -55.62 -33.62
CA THR A 967 -5.34 -56.38 -32.93
C THR A 967 -4.37 -55.43 -32.23
N LEU A 968 -4.14 -55.66 -30.93
CA LEU A 968 -3.09 -55.04 -30.13
C LEU A 968 -1.88 -55.97 -30.10
N ARG A 969 -0.80 -55.57 -30.74
CA ARG A 969 0.39 -56.41 -30.91
C ARG A 969 1.20 -56.47 -29.62
N ASN A 970 1.63 -57.67 -29.23
CA ASN A 970 2.41 -57.95 -28.02
C ASN A 970 1.80 -57.48 -26.70
N VAL A 971 0.49 -57.18 -26.67
CA VAL A 971 -0.25 -56.85 -25.45
C VAL A 971 -1.00 -58.09 -24.97
N ALA A 972 -0.86 -58.44 -23.69
CA ALA A 972 -1.63 -59.51 -23.08
C ALA A 972 -3.01 -59.01 -22.63
N PRO A 973 -4.11 -59.78 -22.78
CA PRO A 973 -5.44 -59.31 -22.38
C PRO A 973 -5.53 -58.98 -20.88
N THR A 974 -4.77 -59.70 -20.05
CA THR A 974 -4.71 -59.48 -18.59
C THR A 974 -4.02 -58.18 -18.20
N GLY A 975 -3.28 -57.54 -19.11
CA GLY A 975 -2.67 -56.23 -18.89
C GLY A 975 -3.61 -55.06 -19.15
N LEU A 976 -4.77 -55.33 -19.77
CA LEU A 976 -5.77 -54.33 -20.12
C LEU A 976 -6.85 -54.24 -19.05
N ALA A 977 -7.24 -53.03 -18.70
CA ALA A 977 -8.36 -52.72 -17.85
C ALA A 977 -9.33 -51.81 -18.61
N VAL A 978 -10.56 -52.29 -18.84
CA VAL A 978 -11.56 -51.58 -19.65
C VAL A 978 -11.77 -50.14 -19.18
N GLU A 979 -11.92 -49.93 -17.87
CA GLU A 979 -12.17 -48.61 -17.28
C GLU A 979 -10.99 -47.62 -17.44
N ARG A 980 -9.79 -48.14 -17.72
CA ARG A 980 -8.55 -47.35 -17.83
C ARG A 980 -8.12 -47.14 -19.28
N ASP A 981 -8.20 -48.19 -20.08
CA ASP A 981 -7.61 -48.31 -21.42
C ASP A 981 -8.64 -48.16 -22.54
N VAL A 982 -9.94 -48.08 -22.21
CA VAL A 982 -11.01 -47.98 -23.20
C VAL A 982 -11.95 -46.84 -22.82
N ILE A 983 -12.19 -45.94 -23.76
CA ILE A 983 -13.14 -44.84 -23.63
C ILE A 983 -14.48 -45.32 -24.21
N LEU A 984 -15.49 -45.39 -23.34
CA LEU A 984 -16.84 -45.87 -23.67
C LEU A 984 -17.93 -44.81 -23.50
N LYS A 985 -17.62 -43.69 -22.81
CA LYS A 985 -18.53 -42.57 -22.54
C LYS A 985 -17.81 -41.24 -22.67
#